data_AF-A0A966SPD5-F1
#
_entry.id   AF-A0A966SPD5-F1
#
_cell.length_a   1.000
_cell.length_b   1.000
_cell.length_c   1.000
_cell.angle_alpha   90.00
_cell.angle_beta   90.00
_cell.angle_gamma   90.00
#
_symmetry.space_group_name_H-M   'P 1'
#
loop_
_entity.id
_entity.type
_entity.pdbx_description
1 polymer ?
#
loop_
_entity_poly.entity_id
_entity_poly.type
_entity_poly.pdbx_seq_one_letter_code
_entity_poly.pdbx_strand_id
1 'polypeptide(L)'
;MKADLQKTIGFGGNHSPLTDPKLVTYINLKLAALGCPTLATDDAEEFRDLTDSLLARHRETERLLSDYQAPVDWRIQQFLDEYLHETGLAVRLPGQTFVLDRHGIARALSLPPDRDEFVSDIVSSYRVRQGVLHNPAKDRRTTAGVFHVAEGGLPIPDDKKAVPVRTFARMLDFALKPPRALLRLPFTASQADAAECFVSLLLRPLVCPAVPGFCAERTMEIRFFAPGNLVSNLDFVESIFGNAGDPYLPENDAALDAEHWTGHTGCVILAPHLITITKKDAGLPPWDKATERQRRDGMCWRDERELYNDGSAFKLTARDESGIIVTLIADNYFGYCKKEVKTQISFAANLFGRCEEEHAGGALVFASYDLGEEFAGGVHVQQRGHSFADAAAVFADQMELQPEGYAVDRAFPDIIYVPEDASFDLRTQAVTWTDERGPHSIKLLATHTYVRPSGYRIQMEKPAGRIWRLVGTRGEGTFCHKPSTVSGGGKSEISKSLSDAILQGPVFIADFKKDFDKVAKLITRDYSSRFRDSARNGKDQRPLLSRERSLGSVIKLLTPSPKDYADEYNEWLESIPQYVKELVFVVKRFYKPEWGKAWREHFSVDVVNGVPGNELKCDNRKLSTTYLRVGFDAEGAWRVFSLRKDFHPATKLQQEDDISASVVVPQHAAQASHGTSKLPPAASPAKIEMPEANSGTTGFLIRGDFAVAPYANRSLKFVQNCEYRLFQRPDDAIHRGYDKQAENDFAQPGNFFSNYQPLTRADAQRELEDSINFTKFTPPMAELIKAAAREVDRPKFFVTTAQPRLVDGKMTKNPRYLQNRQDLVHPREVHLAEMATRLFRRLPTSQPLHRPVNAVLPGRRNNPPEPGVRPLAVFNPIHHLELPELFIEFISSMTGKSPSTTGAGSEGALTKGPFNALHPIIDLNAALVSYILTGSGV
;
A
#
# COMPACT_ATOMS: atom_id res chain seq x y z
N MET A 1 11.95 -16.48 -8.20
CA MET A 1 13.24 -15.76 -8.30
C MET A 1 13.11 -14.43 -7.59
N LYS A 2 14.08 -13.99 -6.76
CA LYS A 2 14.10 -12.58 -6.31
C LYS A 2 14.46 -11.76 -7.54
N ALA A 3 13.54 -10.91 -8.02
CA ALA A 3 13.83 -10.00 -9.11
C ALA A 3 15.05 -9.14 -8.76
N ASP A 4 15.96 -8.94 -9.72
CA ASP A 4 17.00 -7.94 -9.60
C ASP A 4 16.32 -6.57 -9.61
N LEU A 5 16.03 -6.04 -8.42
CA LEU A 5 15.29 -4.79 -8.24
C LEU A 5 15.99 -3.61 -8.91
N GLN A 6 17.31 -3.65 -9.06
CA GLN A 6 18.05 -2.63 -9.78
C GLN A 6 17.77 -2.72 -11.28
N LYS A 7 17.83 -3.91 -11.87
CA LYS A 7 17.53 -4.11 -13.31
C LYS A 7 16.05 -3.86 -13.63
N THR A 8 15.15 -4.33 -12.78
CA THR A 8 13.70 -4.32 -13.02
C THR A 8 13.05 -2.96 -12.75
N ILE A 9 13.43 -2.27 -11.66
CA ILE A 9 12.81 -0.99 -11.23
C ILE A 9 13.81 0.10 -10.81
N GLY A 10 15.12 -0.11 -11.02
CA GLY A 10 16.17 0.84 -10.66
C GLY A 10 16.36 1.05 -9.16
N PHE A 11 15.79 0.19 -8.31
CA PHE A 11 15.85 0.37 -6.85
C PHE A 11 17.26 0.07 -6.34
N GLY A 12 17.82 0.97 -5.52
CA GLY A 12 19.21 0.89 -5.05
C GLY A 12 20.28 1.24 -6.10
N GLY A 13 19.88 1.58 -7.33
CA GLY A 13 20.79 1.99 -8.41
C GLY A 13 21.03 3.50 -8.49
N ASN A 14 21.72 3.94 -9.55
CA ASN A 14 22.04 5.35 -9.77
C ASN A 14 20.76 6.19 -10.00
N HIS A 15 20.53 7.20 -9.16
CA HIS A 15 19.29 7.99 -9.16
C HIS A 15 19.22 9.06 -10.25
N SER A 16 20.32 9.32 -10.99
CA SER A 16 20.39 10.31 -12.07
C SER A 16 20.67 9.68 -13.45
N PRO A 17 19.76 8.82 -13.98
CA PRO A 17 19.94 8.28 -15.34
C PRO A 17 19.93 9.38 -16.41
N LEU A 18 19.34 10.53 -16.09
CA LEU A 18 19.10 11.63 -17.02
C LEU A 18 20.37 12.36 -17.50
N THR A 19 21.52 12.13 -16.89
CA THR A 19 22.83 12.73 -17.28
C THR A 19 23.96 11.70 -17.37
N ASP A 20 23.66 10.41 -17.29
CA ASP A 20 24.70 9.38 -17.38
C ASP A 20 25.24 9.31 -18.82
N PRO A 21 26.50 9.68 -19.09
CA PRO A 21 27.05 9.66 -20.44
C PRO A 21 26.97 8.28 -21.08
N LYS A 22 27.13 7.20 -20.30
CA LYS A 22 27.04 5.83 -20.82
C LYS A 22 25.63 5.51 -21.32
N LEU A 23 24.60 6.01 -20.61
CA LEU A 23 23.21 5.83 -21.01
C LEU A 23 22.89 6.65 -22.27
N VAL A 24 23.44 7.86 -22.39
CA VAL A 24 23.31 8.70 -23.59
C VAL A 24 23.92 8.00 -24.81
N THR A 25 25.15 7.50 -24.72
CA THR A 25 25.79 6.74 -25.79
C THR A 25 24.97 5.50 -26.17
N TYR A 26 24.44 4.78 -25.17
CA TYR A 26 23.57 3.62 -25.41
C TYR A 26 22.27 4.00 -26.15
N ILE A 27 21.61 5.09 -25.75
CA ILE A 27 20.41 5.59 -26.44
C ILE A 27 20.74 5.99 -27.89
N ASN A 28 21.84 6.69 -28.10
CA ASN A 28 22.31 7.07 -29.44
C ASN A 28 22.58 5.84 -30.32
N LEU A 29 23.17 4.78 -29.78
CA LEU A 29 23.36 3.51 -30.48
C LEU A 29 22.04 2.90 -30.94
N LYS A 30 21.02 2.87 -30.06
CA LYS A 30 19.69 2.34 -30.41
C LYS A 30 18.95 3.22 -31.43
N LEU A 31 19.02 4.55 -31.28
CA LEU A 31 18.45 5.48 -32.27
C LEU A 31 19.09 5.29 -33.64
N ALA A 32 20.42 5.20 -33.68
CA ALA A 32 21.14 4.94 -34.90
C ALA A 32 20.79 3.55 -35.46
N ALA A 33 20.68 2.49 -34.67
CA ALA A 33 20.23 1.18 -35.16
C ALA A 33 18.85 1.24 -35.84
N LEU A 34 17.93 2.06 -35.31
CA LEU A 34 16.60 2.32 -35.89
C LEU A 34 16.61 3.27 -37.10
N GLY A 35 17.75 3.84 -37.46
CA GLY A 35 17.83 4.85 -38.52
C GLY A 35 17.28 6.22 -38.14
N CYS A 36 17.10 6.48 -36.84
CA CYS A 36 16.65 7.77 -36.32
C CYS A 36 17.85 8.73 -36.12
N PRO A 37 17.63 10.06 -36.20
CA PRO A 37 18.59 11.06 -35.74
C PRO A 37 19.05 10.81 -34.30
N THR A 38 20.33 11.04 -34.02
CA THR A 38 20.94 10.91 -32.70
C THR A 38 21.16 12.28 -32.05
N LEU A 39 21.39 12.29 -30.74
CA LEU A 39 21.82 13.50 -30.03
C LEU A 39 23.29 13.80 -30.36
N ALA A 40 23.61 15.05 -30.71
CA ALA A 40 24.99 15.49 -30.84
C ALA A 40 25.71 15.48 -29.49
N THR A 41 26.82 14.75 -29.40
CA THR A 41 27.72 14.68 -28.25
C THR A 41 29.16 14.98 -28.71
N ASP A 42 30.05 15.36 -27.78
CA ASP A 42 31.44 15.73 -28.12
C ASP A 42 32.22 14.57 -28.78
N ASP A 43 31.83 13.33 -28.48
CA ASP A 43 32.36 12.08 -29.03
C ASP A 43 31.57 11.55 -30.26
N ALA A 44 30.61 12.31 -30.79
CA ALA A 44 29.71 11.83 -31.84
C ALA A 44 30.38 11.54 -33.19
N GLU A 45 31.51 12.17 -33.51
CA GLU A 45 32.29 11.82 -34.72
C GLU A 45 33.03 10.49 -34.54
N GLU A 46 33.72 10.30 -33.41
CA GLU A 46 34.42 9.06 -33.08
C GLU A 46 33.43 7.87 -32.98
N PHE A 47 32.28 8.08 -32.34
CA PHE A 47 31.21 7.08 -32.26
C PHE A 47 30.68 6.68 -33.64
N ARG A 48 30.45 7.64 -34.53
CA ARG A 48 29.97 7.36 -35.90
C ARG A 48 31.02 6.61 -36.70
N ASP A 49 32.28 7.04 -36.68
CA ASP A 49 33.36 6.38 -37.42
C ASP A 49 33.53 4.91 -36.99
N LEU A 50 33.44 4.63 -35.69
CA LEU A 50 33.58 3.28 -35.13
C LEU A 50 32.37 2.37 -35.40
N THR A 51 31.16 2.91 -35.50
CA THR A 51 29.91 2.11 -35.49
C THR A 51 29.12 2.12 -36.81
N ASP A 52 29.37 3.07 -37.71
CA ASP A 52 28.56 3.28 -38.91
C ASP A 52 28.46 2.04 -39.80
N SER A 53 29.58 1.36 -40.06
CA SER A 53 29.59 0.16 -40.91
C SER A 53 28.78 -1.00 -40.30
N LEU A 54 28.87 -1.19 -38.99
CA LEU A 54 28.17 -2.22 -38.25
C LEU A 54 26.66 -1.93 -38.17
N LEU A 55 26.31 -0.68 -37.88
CA LEU A 55 24.92 -0.22 -37.82
C LEU A 55 24.26 -0.22 -39.19
N ALA A 56 24.96 0.19 -40.25
CA ALA A 56 24.47 0.13 -41.62
C ALA A 56 24.18 -1.32 -42.03
N ARG A 57 25.10 -2.26 -41.76
CA ARG A 57 24.88 -3.69 -41.99
C ARG A 57 23.71 -4.23 -41.17
N HIS A 58 23.59 -3.83 -39.90
CA HIS A 58 22.48 -4.22 -39.04
C HIS A 58 21.14 -3.75 -39.62
N ARG A 59 21.03 -2.50 -40.08
CA ARG A 59 19.82 -1.98 -40.74
C ARG A 59 19.46 -2.76 -42.00
N GLU A 60 20.43 -3.11 -42.85
CA GLU A 60 20.16 -3.94 -44.04
C GLU A 60 19.72 -5.37 -43.66
N THR A 61 20.23 -5.91 -42.55
CA THR A 61 19.82 -7.22 -42.03
C THR A 61 18.39 -7.17 -41.47
N GLU A 62 18.05 -6.12 -40.72
CA GLU A 62 16.70 -5.87 -40.20
C GLU A 62 15.66 -5.73 -41.32
N ARG A 63 16.03 -5.14 -42.47
CA ARG A 63 15.14 -5.08 -43.64
C ARG A 63 14.75 -6.46 -44.17
N LEU A 64 15.66 -7.45 -44.08
CA LEU A 64 15.36 -8.85 -44.45
C LEU A 64 14.40 -9.51 -43.46
N LEU A 65 14.35 -9.03 -42.21
CA LEU A 65 13.47 -9.49 -41.14
C LEU A 65 12.27 -8.55 -40.93
N SER A 66 11.93 -7.72 -41.92
CA SER A 66 10.90 -6.68 -41.77
C SER A 66 9.50 -7.21 -41.40
N ASP A 67 9.21 -8.47 -41.73
CA ASP A 67 7.98 -9.16 -41.34
C ASP A 67 8.06 -9.88 -39.97
N TYR A 68 9.26 -10.03 -39.41
CA TYR A 68 9.49 -10.72 -38.15
C TYR A 68 9.03 -9.86 -36.98
N GLN A 69 8.16 -10.42 -36.16
CA GLN A 69 7.66 -9.82 -34.93
C GLN A 69 8.25 -10.54 -33.73
N ALA A 70 8.49 -9.83 -32.64
CA ALA A 70 8.76 -10.46 -31.36
C ALA A 70 7.62 -11.46 -31.03
N PRO A 71 7.89 -12.59 -30.35
CA PRO A 71 6.88 -13.63 -30.09
C PRO A 71 5.57 -13.09 -29.50
N VAL A 72 5.67 -12.14 -28.58
CA VAL A 72 4.53 -11.45 -27.96
C VAL A 72 3.73 -10.59 -28.95
N ASP A 73 4.41 -9.87 -29.85
CA ASP A 73 3.77 -9.05 -30.88
C ASP A 73 3.10 -9.92 -31.93
N TRP A 74 3.72 -11.06 -32.26
CA TRP A 74 3.15 -12.06 -33.16
C TRP A 74 1.84 -12.62 -32.60
N ARG A 75 1.78 -12.99 -31.31
CA ARG A 75 0.53 -13.44 -30.65
C ARG A 75 -0.57 -12.39 -30.73
N ILE A 76 -0.23 -11.13 -30.47
CA ILE A 76 -1.19 -10.01 -30.57
C ILE A 76 -1.65 -9.82 -32.01
N GLN A 77 -0.73 -9.88 -32.97
CA GLN A 77 -1.02 -9.68 -34.37
C GLN A 77 -1.91 -10.79 -34.94
N GLN A 78 -1.69 -12.06 -34.59
CA GLN A 78 -2.55 -13.16 -34.98
C GLN A 78 -3.99 -12.95 -34.51
N PHE A 79 -4.17 -12.57 -33.24
CA PHE A 79 -5.49 -12.20 -32.72
C PHE A 79 -6.11 -11.04 -33.51
N LEU A 80 -5.35 -9.98 -33.82
CA LEU A 80 -5.88 -8.85 -34.59
C LEU A 80 -6.26 -9.25 -36.02
N ASP A 81 -5.46 -10.09 -36.69
CA ASP A 81 -5.74 -10.56 -38.04
C ASP A 81 -7.03 -11.38 -38.08
N GLU A 82 -7.25 -12.26 -37.10
CA GLU A 82 -8.47 -13.07 -36.96
C GLU A 82 -9.68 -12.21 -36.55
N TYR A 83 -9.55 -11.41 -35.50
CA TYR A 83 -10.65 -10.59 -34.93
C TYR A 83 -11.16 -9.54 -35.91
N LEU A 84 -10.30 -9.03 -36.80
CA LEU A 84 -10.65 -8.00 -37.76
C LEU A 84 -10.97 -8.55 -39.16
N HIS A 85 -10.87 -9.85 -39.38
CA HIS A 85 -10.98 -10.48 -40.70
C HIS A 85 -12.23 -10.04 -41.48
N GLU A 86 -13.41 -10.10 -40.84
CA GLU A 86 -14.68 -9.74 -41.49
C GLU A 86 -14.81 -8.24 -41.83
N THR A 87 -13.99 -7.39 -41.23
CA THR A 87 -13.99 -5.94 -41.54
C THR A 87 -13.29 -5.61 -42.85
N GLY A 88 -12.45 -6.53 -43.36
CA GLY A 88 -11.59 -6.35 -44.53
C GLY A 88 -10.45 -5.35 -44.33
N LEU A 89 -10.24 -4.84 -43.10
CA LEU A 89 -9.16 -3.91 -42.79
C LEU A 89 -7.97 -4.67 -42.18
N ALA A 90 -6.87 -4.74 -42.92
CA ALA A 90 -5.62 -5.29 -42.42
C ALA A 90 -4.84 -4.19 -41.67
N VAL A 91 -4.53 -4.44 -40.39
CA VAL A 91 -3.80 -3.50 -39.53
C VAL A 91 -2.57 -4.20 -38.96
N ARG A 92 -1.40 -3.57 -39.07
CA ARG A 92 -0.12 -4.14 -38.61
C ARG A 92 0.42 -3.34 -37.42
N LEU A 93 0.78 -4.02 -36.33
CA LEU A 93 1.48 -3.39 -35.21
C LEU A 93 2.80 -2.76 -35.66
N PRO A 94 3.31 -1.71 -34.96
CA PRO A 94 4.58 -1.08 -35.31
C PRO A 94 5.74 -2.09 -35.17
N GLY A 95 6.32 -2.49 -36.31
CA GLY A 95 7.42 -3.47 -36.33
C GLY A 95 8.78 -2.90 -35.91
N GLN A 96 9.00 -1.60 -36.14
CA GLN A 96 10.23 -0.91 -35.73
C GLN A 96 9.91 0.10 -34.63
N THR A 97 10.28 -0.25 -33.39
CA THR A 97 10.09 0.60 -32.21
C THR A 97 11.38 0.76 -31.44
N PHE A 98 11.51 1.87 -30.73
CA PHE A 98 12.51 2.00 -29.69
C PHE A 98 12.10 1.13 -28.49
N VAL A 99 12.64 -0.09 -28.44
CA VAL A 99 12.40 -1.03 -27.34
C VAL A 99 13.10 -0.54 -26.07
N LEU A 100 12.40 -0.56 -24.95
CA LEU A 100 12.94 -0.28 -23.62
C LEU A 100 13.37 -1.58 -22.95
N ASP A 101 14.62 -2.01 -23.17
CA ASP A 101 15.15 -3.32 -22.73
C ASP A 101 15.67 -3.35 -21.27
N ARG A 102 15.74 -2.18 -20.61
CA ARG A 102 16.18 -2.04 -19.22
C ARG A 102 15.63 -0.78 -18.57
N HIS A 103 15.53 -0.84 -17.24
CA HIS A 103 15.08 0.28 -16.43
C HIS A 103 15.95 1.55 -16.60
N GLY A 104 15.28 2.69 -16.68
CA GLY A 104 15.90 4.02 -16.66
C GLY A 104 16.05 4.67 -18.02
N ILE A 105 15.97 3.90 -19.12
CA ILE A 105 15.99 4.44 -20.49
C ILE A 105 14.77 5.33 -20.73
N ALA A 106 13.57 4.87 -20.35
CA ALA A 106 12.33 5.63 -20.58
C ALA A 106 12.38 6.99 -19.89
N ARG A 107 12.92 7.04 -18.66
CA ARG A 107 13.15 8.27 -17.92
C ARG A 107 14.13 9.19 -18.63
N ALA A 108 15.27 8.67 -19.08
CA ALA A 108 16.25 9.43 -19.87
C ALA A 108 15.64 9.99 -21.16
N LEU A 109 14.84 9.20 -21.86
CA LEU A 109 14.18 9.63 -23.10
C LEU A 109 13.11 10.73 -22.90
N SER A 110 12.62 10.91 -21.67
CA SER A 110 11.52 11.82 -21.36
C SER A 110 11.91 13.30 -21.33
N LEU A 111 13.21 13.63 -21.40
CA LEU A 111 13.75 14.99 -21.37
C LEU A 111 14.99 15.11 -22.26
N PRO A 112 15.25 16.27 -22.89
CA PRO A 112 16.54 16.55 -23.51
C PRO A 112 17.68 16.50 -22.47
N PRO A 113 18.83 15.89 -22.77
CA PRO A 113 19.98 15.90 -21.84
C PRO A 113 20.53 17.31 -21.56
N ASP A 114 20.48 18.19 -22.57
CA ASP A 114 20.99 19.57 -22.51
C ASP A 114 20.02 20.56 -21.81
N ARG A 115 18.78 20.13 -21.48
CA ARG A 115 17.76 21.01 -20.88
C ARG A 115 17.06 20.38 -19.67
N ASP A 116 16.50 21.22 -18.82
CA ASP A 116 15.72 20.78 -17.65
C ASP A 116 14.21 20.80 -17.90
N GLU A 117 13.77 21.09 -19.11
CA GLU A 117 12.36 21.12 -19.47
C GLU A 117 12.12 20.63 -20.90
N PHE A 118 10.93 20.09 -21.10
CA PHE A 118 10.35 19.77 -22.39
C PHE A 118 8.87 20.11 -22.34
N VAL A 119 8.37 20.83 -23.34
CA VAL A 119 6.97 21.26 -23.40
C VAL A 119 6.40 20.92 -24.77
N SER A 120 5.25 20.26 -24.76
CA SER A 120 4.40 20.03 -25.93
C SER A 120 2.94 20.32 -25.57
N ASP A 121 2.05 20.26 -26.55
CA ASP A 121 0.60 20.46 -26.34
C ASP A 121 -0.03 19.39 -25.43
N ILE A 122 0.64 18.24 -25.25
CA ILE A 122 0.11 17.09 -24.52
C ILE A 122 0.80 16.83 -23.17
N VAL A 123 2.05 17.28 -22.98
CA VAL A 123 2.78 17.11 -21.72
C VAL A 123 3.85 18.19 -21.53
N SER A 124 3.98 18.67 -20.29
CA SER A 124 5.13 19.46 -19.84
C SER A 124 5.94 18.66 -18.84
N SER A 125 7.20 18.39 -19.16
CA SER A 125 8.13 17.58 -18.38
C SER A 125 9.27 18.45 -17.85
N TYR A 126 9.68 18.21 -16.61
CA TYR A 126 10.74 18.96 -15.94
C TYR A 126 11.71 18.01 -15.23
N ARG A 127 13.00 18.28 -15.37
CA ARG A 127 14.03 17.73 -14.51
C ARG A 127 13.98 18.48 -13.18
N VAL A 128 13.73 17.75 -12.10
CA VAL A 128 13.68 18.34 -10.76
C VAL A 128 14.79 17.75 -9.90
N ARG A 129 15.24 18.50 -8.87
CA ARG A 129 16.29 18.05 -7.94
C ARG A 129 16.05 16.65 -7.37
N GLN A 130 14.79 16.29 -7.19
CA GLN A 130 14.39 15.04 -6.55
C GLN A 130 14.02 13.95 -7.56
N GLY A 131 14.14 14.18 -8.88
CA GLY A 131 13.75 13.23 -9.93
C GLY A 131 13.16 13.89 -11.17
N VAL A 132 11.94 13.48 -11.55
CA VAL A 132 11.22 14.02 -12.72
C VAL A 132 9.81 14.47 -12.35
N LEU A 133 9.34 15.54 -12.99
CA LEU A 133 7.98 16.03 -12.89
C LEU A 133 7.33 16.03 -14.28
N HIS A 134 6.15 15.41 -14.38
CA HIS A 134 5.38 15.38 -15.62
C HIS A 134 3.95 15.91 -15.41
N ASN A 135 3.61 16.97 -16.11
CA ASN A 135 2.31 17.61 -16.10
C ASN A 135 1.62 17.38 -17.46
N PRO A 136 0.80 16.31 -17.60
CA PRO A 136 0.04 16.05 -18.82
C PRO A 136 -1.03 17.12 -19.05
N ALA A 137 -1.54 17.27 -20.27
CA ALA A 137 -2.54 18.28 -20.62
C ALA A 137 -3.77 18.21 -19.70
N LYS A 138 -4.27 16.99 -19.42
CA LYS A 138 -5.33 16.76 -18.44
C LYS A 138 -4.75 16.32 -17.10
N ASP A 139 -5.17 16.98 -16.02
CA ASP A 139 -4.64 16.75 -14.67
C ASP A 139 -5.29 15.55 -13.95
N ARG A 140 -6.36 14.95 -14.49
CA ARG A 140 -7.11 13.89 -13.83
C ARG A 140 -7.78 12.93 -14.80
N ARG A 141 -8.09 11.75 -14.28
CA ARG A 141 -8.90 10.73 -14.96
C ARG A 141 -10.39 11.04 -14.87
N THR A 142 -11.12 10.72 -15.93
CA THR A 142 -12.58 10.61 -15.94
C THR A 142 -12.99 9.13 -15.98
N THR A 143 -14.21 8.82 -15.52
CA THR A 143 -14.77 7.46 -15.55
C THR A 143 -16.08 7.39 -16.31
N ALA A 144 -16.89 8.45 -16.26
CA ALA A 144 -18.16 8.52 -16.94
C ALA A 144 -17.97 8.43 -18.46
N GLY A 145 -18.55 7.39 -19.07
CA GLY A 145 -18.53 7.18 -20.52
C GLY A 145 -17.15 6.93 -21.13
N VAL A 146 -16.16 6.50 -20.34
CA VAL A 146 -14.77 6.32 -20.79
C VAL A 146 -14.46 4.91 -21.28
N PHE A 147 -15.12 3.88 -20.74
CA PHE A 147 -14.76 2.48 -21.02
C PHE A 147 -15.65 1.90 -22.13
N HIS A 148 -15.05 1.71 -23.29
CA HIS A 148 -15.69 1.15 -24.48
C HIS A 148 -15.15 -0.26 -24.75
N VAL A 149 -16.01 -1.15 -25.23
CA VAL A 149 -15.65 -2.53 -25.54
C VAL A 149 -16.14 -2.87 -26.94
N ALA A 150 -15.25 -3.43 -27.76
CA ALA A 150 -15.57 -3.89 -29.10
C ALA A 150 -16.47 -5.12 -29.05
N GLU A 151 -17.43 -5.18 -29.97
CA GLU A 151 -18.20 -6.38 -30.32
C GLU A 151 -17.27 -7.44 -30.94
N GLY A 152 -17.76 -8.66 -31.17
CA GLY A 152 -17.00 -9.73 -31.87
C GLY A 152 -16.23 -10.70 -30.96
N GLY A 153 -16.07 -10.38 -29.66
CA GLY A 153 -15.48 -11.27 -28.67
C GLY A 153 -16.45 -11.65 -27.54
N LEU A 154 -15.91 -11.80 -26.31
CA LEU A 154 -16.71 -12.12 -25.13
C LEU A 154 -17.84 -11.11 -24.86
N PRO A 155 -18.96 -11.50 -24.20
CA PRO A 155 -20.10 -10.62 -23.94
C PRO A 155 -19.73 -9.27 -23.31
N ILE A 156 -20.33 -8.19 -23.81
CA ILE A 156 -20.08 -6.83 -23.34
C ILE A 156 -20.94 -6.54 -22.09
N PRO A 157 -20.35 -6.05 -20.98
CA PRO A 157 -21.13 -5.65 -19.81
C PRO A 157 -22.06 -4.48 -20.14
N ASP A 158 -23.26 -4.46 -19.54
CA ASP A 158 -24.28 -3.45 -19.87
C ASP A 158 -23.83 -2.01 -19.57
N ASP A 159 -23.00 -1.81 -18.55
CA ASP A 159 -22.49 -0.49 -18.14
C ASP A 159 -21.40 0.07 -19.07
N LYS A 160 -20.89 -0.72 -20.02
CA LYS A 160 -19.87 -0.30 -21.00
C LYS A 160 -20.52 0.20 -22.28
N LYS A 161 -19.82 1.05 -23.02
CA LYS A 161 -20.25 1.43 -24.38
C LYS A 161 -19.87 0.32 -25.36
N ALA A 162 -20.84 -0.21 -26.10
CA ALA A 162 -20.64 -1.25 -27.11
C ALA A 162 -20.19 -0.65 -28.44
N VAL A 163 -19.11 -1.15 -29.03
CA VAL A 163 -18.51 -0.56 -30.24
C VAL A 163 -18.43 -1.60 -31.36
N PRO A 164 -18.94 -1.31 -32.57
CA PRO A 164 -18.84 -2.22 -33.70
C PRO A 164 -17.39 -2.60 -34.02
N VAL A 165 -17.14 -3.85 -34.42
CA VAL A 165 -15.79 -4.35 -34.79
C VAL A 165 -15.13 -3.43 -35.83
N ARG A 166 -15.90 -3.03 -36.85
CA ARG A 166 -15.42 -2.11 -37.90
C ARG A 166 -14.95 -0.77 -37.35
N THR A 167 -15.61 -0.25 -36.31
CA THR A 167 -15.20 0.99 -35.64
C THR A 167 -13.91 0.79 -34.86
N PHE A 168 -13.78 -0.34 -34.14
CA PHE A 168 -12.52 -0.69 -33.50
C PHE A 168 -11.37 -0.81 -34.50
N ALA A 169 -11.58 -1.49 -35.63
CA ALA A 169 -10.59 -1.65 -36.69
C ALA A 169 -10.08 -0.29 -37.20
N ARG A 170 -11.00 0.65 -37.50
CA ARG A 170 -10.65 2.02 -37.94
C ARG A 170 -9.92 2.80 -36.86
N MET A 171 -10.37 2.72 -35.60
CA MET A 171 -9.69 3.39 -34.49
C MET A 171 -8.29 2.86 -34.27
N LEU A 172 -8.07 1.55 -34.42
CA LEU A 172 -6.75 0.94 -34.36
C LEU A 172 -5.86 1.44 -35.50
N ASP A 173 -6.38 1.50 -36.73
CA ASP A 173 -5.63 2.05 -37.87
C ASP A 173 -5.22 3.52 -37.65
N PHE A 174 -6.14 4.35 -37.13
CA PHE A 174 -5.82 5.73 -36.73
C PHE A 174 -4.81 5.78 -35.58
N ALA A 175 -4.90 4.89 -34.59
CA ALA A 175 -4.01 4.86 -33.43
C ALA A 175 -2.55 4.61 -33.85
N LEU A 176 -2.35 3.76 -34.87
CA LEU A 176 -1.04 3.39 -35.40
C LEU A 176 -0.47 4.39 -36.41
N LYS A 177 -1.23 5.44 -36.76
CA LYS A 177 -0.79 6.55 -37.63
C LYS A 177 -0.84 7.89 -36.89
N PRO A 178 -0.10 8.05 -35.77
CA PRO A 178 -0.08 9.28 -35.02
C PRO A 178 0.57 10.43 -35.82
N PRO A 179 0.21 11.69 -35.54
CA PRO A 179 0.91 12.84 -36.11
C PRO A 179 2.41 12.83 -35.76
N ARG A 180 3.25 13.31 -36.68
CA ARG A 180 4.72 13.38 -36.49
C ARG A 180 5.14 14.06 -35.18
N ALA A 181 4.45 15.14 -34.80
CA ALA A 181 4.70 15.85 -33.54
C ALA A 181 4.52 14.97 -32.29
N LEU A 182 3.64 13.98 -32.34
CA LEU A 182 3.41 13.02 -31.26
C LEU A 182 4.45 11.89 -31.25
N LEU A 183 5.04 11.56 -32.40
CA LEU A 183 6.15 10.60 -32.51
C LEU A 183 7.49 11.17 -32.04
N ARG A 184 7.62 12.50 -31.99
CA ARG A 184 8.88 13.17 -31.62
C ARG A 184 9.32 12.81 -30.20
N LEU A 185 10.54 12.29 -30.07
CA LEU A 185 11.16 11.97 -28.80
C LEU A 185 11.63 13.24 -28.07
N PRO A 186 11.30 13.42 -26.77
CA PRO A 186 11.80 14.54 -25.98
C PRO A 186 13.33 14.60 -25.93
N PHE A 187 14.00 13.44 -25.87
CA PHE A 187 15.46 13.32 -25.82
C PHE A 187 16.22 14.12 -26.88
N THR A 188 15.73 14.11 -28.12
CA THR A 188 16.34 14.81 -29.26
C THR A 188 15.63 16.11 -29.60
N ALA A 189 14.68 16.58 -28.77
CA ALA A 189 13.83 17.72 -29.11
C ALA A 189 14.57 19.07 -29.17
N SER A 190 15.80 19.13 -28.64
CA SER A 190 16.68 20.30 -28.73
C SER A 190 17.51 20.36 -30.02
N GLN A 191 17.52 19.29 -30.81
CA GLN A 191 18.31 19.17 -32.05
C GLN A 191 17.58 19.79 -33.25
N ALA A 192 18.31 20.06 -34.33
CA ALA A 192 17.72 20.51 -35.59
C ALA A 192 16.81 19.43 -36.20
N ASP A 193 17.29 18.18 -36.20
CA ASP A 193 16.54 16.99 -36.61
C ASP A 193 16.21 16.14 -35.38
N ALA A 194 14.93 16.10 -35.00
CA ALA A 194 14.47 15.31 -33.87
C ALA A 194 14.06 13.90 -34.32
N ALA A 195 14.40 12.89 -33.50
CA ALA A 195 13.95 11.52 -33.72
C ALA A 195 12.43 11.40 -33.53
N GLU A 196 11.79 10.68 -34.45
CA GLU A 196 10.35 10.44 -34.49
C GLU A 196 10.10 8.94 -34.61
N CYS A 197 9.66 8.29 -33.53
CA CYS A 197 9.39 6.85 -33.53
C CYS A 197 8.38 6.45 -32.46
N PHE A 198 7.86 5.22 -32.58
CA PHE A 198 7.19 4.55 -31.48
C PHE A 198 8.22 4.04 -30.48
N VAL A 199 7.88 4.09 -29.20
CA VAL A 199 8.61 3.47 -28.09
C VAL A 199 7.78 2.31 -27.57
N SER A 200 8.41 1.21 -27.19
CA SER A 200 7.69 0.04 -26.68
C SER A 200 8.34 -0.57 -25.44
N LEU A 201 7.52 -1.21 -24.61
CA LEU A 201 7.91 -1.83 -23.35
C LEU A 201 7.23 -3.18 -23.19
N LEU A 202 7.96 -4.16 -22.64
CA LEU A 202 7.41 -5.43 -22.18
C LEU A 202 7.28 -5.40 -20.64
N LEU A 203 6.11 -5.80 -20.14
CA LEU A 203 5.83 -5.98 -18.72
C LEU A 203 5.44 -7.44 -18.44
N ARG A 204 5.74 -7.94 -17.23
CA ARG A 204 5.31 -9.25 -16.73
C ARG A 204 4.55 -9.12 -15.40
N PRO A 205 3.36 -8.47 -15.38
CA PRO A 205 2.66 -8.21 -14.13
C PRO A 205 2.09 -9.49 -13.51
N LEU A 206 2.09 -9.52 -12.18
CA LEU A 206 1.55 -10.61 -11.36
C LEU A 206 0.04 -10.80 -11.55
N VAL A 207 -0.38 -12.06 -11.73
CA VAL A 207 -1.79 -12.47 -11.84
C VAL A 207 -2.18 -13.50 -10.77
N CYS A 208 -1.30 -14.43 -10.44
CA CYS A 208 -1.52 -15.41 -9.37
C CYS A 208 -0.29 -15.44 -8.45
N PRO A 209 -0.42 -15.16 -7.15
CA PRO A 209 0.70 -15.22 -6.21
C PRO A 209 1.21 -16.65 -6.03
N ALA A 210 2.49 -16.78 -5.69
CA ALA A 210 3.05 -18.06 -5.26
C ALA A 210 2.51 -18.44 -3.87
N VAL A 211 2.16 -19.72 -3.72
CA VAL A 211 1.93 -20.33 -2.42
C VAL A 211 2.84 -21.55 -2.34
N PRO A 212 3.95 -21.48 -1.56
CA PRO A 212 4.87 -22.60 -1.43
C PRO A 212 4.16 -23.91 -1.10
N GLY A 213 4.53 -25.00 -1.78
CA GLY A 213 3.87 -26.29 -1.63
C GLY A 213 2.54 -26.46 -2.39
N PHE A 214 2.03 -25.42 -3.07
CA PHE A 214 0.78 -25.49 -3.82
C PHE A 214 0.88 -24.97 -5.26
N CYS A 215 1.32 -23.72 -5.46
CA CYS A 215 1.43 -23.12 -6.80
C CYS A 215 2.61 -22.16 -6.91
N ALA A 216 3.23 -22.14 -8.10
CA ALA A 216 4.20 -21.13 -8.49
C ALA A 216 3.53 -19.76 -8.70
N GLU A 217 4.35 -18.70 -8.65
CA GLU A 217 3.92 -17.37 -9.07
C GLU A 217 3.63 -17.38 -10.57
N ARG A 218 2.53 -16.75 -11.00
CA ARG A 218 2.22 -16.61 -12.43
C ARG A 218 1.92 -15.18 -12.80
N THR A 219 2.44 -14.81 -13.96
CA THR A 219 2.34 -13.49 -14.57
C THR A 219 1.62 -13.59 -15.91
N MET A 220 1.02 -12.50 -16.38
CA MET A 220 0.76 -12.34 -17.82
C MET A 220 1.90 -11.56 -18.46
N GLU A 221 1.90 -11.41 -19.78
CA GLU A 221 2.79 -10.47 -20.48
C GLU A 221 1.98 -9.34 -21.09
N ILE A 222 2.48 -8.10 -21.04
CA ILE A 222 1.83 -6.95 -21.68
C ILE A 222 2.83 -6.19 -22.53
N ARG A 223 2.45 -5.90 -23.77
CA ARG A 223 3.17 -4.98 -24.67
C ARG A 223 2.53 -3.60 -24.67
N PHE A 224 3.32 -2.62 -24.27
CA PHE A 224 2.95 -1.21 -24.34
C PHE A 224 3.58 -0.57 -25.58
N PHE A 225 2.78 0.15 -26.35
CA PHE A 225 3.21 1.00 -27.46
C PHE A 225 2.79 2.44 -27.18
N ALA A 226 3.74 3.36 -27.31
CA ALA A 226 3.50 4.78 -27.16
C ALA A 226 4.29 5.56 -28.22
N PRO A 227 3.71 6.60 -28.84
CA PRO A 227 4.49 7.58 -29.58
C PRO A 227 5.57 8.21 -28.70
N GLY A 228 6.72 8.59 -29.29
CA GLY A 228 7.89 9.08 -28.55
C GLY A 228 7.63 10.22 -27.56
N ASN A 229 6.71 11.14 -27.86
CA ASN A 229 6.36 12.27 -26.99
C ASN A 229 5.72 11.81 -25.66
N LEU A 230 5.20 10.58 -25.62
CA LEU A 230 4.54 9.96 -24.47
C LEU A 230 5.44 8.95 -23.73
N VAL A 231 6.76 8.94 -23.96
CA VAL A 231 7.68 7.99 -23.31
C VAL A 231 7.68 8.07 -21.77
N SER A 232 7.31 9.22 -21.19
CA SER A 232 7.09 9.35 -19.74
C SER A 232 6.01 8.43 -19.19
N ASN A 233 5.02 8.05 -20.01
CA ASN A 233 4.01 7.05 -19.64
C ASN A 233 4.61 5.65 -19.51
N LEU A 234 5.68 5.36 -20.27
CA LEU A 234 6.40 4.08 -20.19
C LEU A 234 7.33 4.06 -18.97
N ASP A 235 8.04 5.15 -18.64
CA ASP A 235 8.76 5.28 -17.35
C ASP A 235 7.81 5.06 -16.17
N PHE A 236 6.60 5.62 -16.27
CA PHE A 236 5.58 5.46 -15.23
C PHE A 236 5.17 3.99 -15.01
N VAL A 237 4.78 3.25 -16.06
CA VAL A 237 4.36 1.84 -15.88
C VAL A 237 5.53 0.90 -15.60
N GLU A 238 6.70 1.17 -16.18
CA GLU A 238 7.96 0.46 -15.89
C GLU A 238 8.31 0.58 -14.39
N SER A 239 8.20 1.79 -13.84
CA SER A 239 8.44 2.08 -12.43
C SER A 239 7.48 1.35 -11.48
N ILE A 240 6.27 1.02 -11.93
CA ILE A 240 5.24 0.34 -11.11
C ILE A 240 5.35 -1.18 -11.24
N PHE A 241 5.48 -1.71 -12.46
CA PHE A 241 5.33 -3.14 -12.74
C PHE A 241 6.63 -3.84 -13.13
N GLY A 242 7.71 -3.09 -13.34
CA GLY A 242 9.03 -3.61 -13.69
C GLY A 242 9.25 -3.79 -15.19
N ASN A 243 10.49 -3.58 -15.62
CA ASN A 243 10.95 -3.88 -16.97
C ASN A 243 11.17 -5.39 -17.17
N ALA A 244 10.57 -5.98 -18.18
CA ALA A 244 10.70 -7.41 -18.50
C ALA A 244 11.71 -7.73 -19.62
N GLY A 245 12.54 -6.76 -20.01
CA GLY A 245 13.62 -6.93 -20.96
C GLY A 245 13.22 -6.72 -22.42
N ASP A 246 14.12 -7.14 -23.31
CA ASP A 246 13.92 -7.10 -24.75
C ASP A 246 12.99 -8.25 -25.20
N PRO A 247 11.83 -7.97 -25.82
CA PRO A 247 10.86 -8.99 -26.21
C PRO A 247 11.34 -9.89 -27.37
N TYR A 248 12.41 -9.53 -28.07
CA TYR A 248 12.97 -10.37 -29.15
C TYR A 248 13.87 -11.49 -28.61
N LEU A 249 14.27 -11.42 -27.34
CA LEU A 249 15.13 -12.43 -26.72
C LEU A 249 14.29 -13.62 -26.21
N PRO A 250 14.67 -14.87 -26.52
CA PRO A 250 13.96 -16.06 -26.04
C PRO A 250 13.82 -16.11 -24.51
N GLU A 251 14.79 -15.60 -23.75
CA GLU A 251 14.72 -15.59 -22.29
C GLU A 251 13.55 -14.75 -21.73
N ASN A 252 13.01 -13.84 -22.55
CA ASN A 252 11.88 -12.99 -22.18
C ASN A 252 10.57 -13.40 -22.87
N ASP A 253 10.56 -14.45 -23.70
CA ASP A 253 9.33 -14.99 -24.29
C ASP A 253 8.54 -15.78 -23.25
N ALA A 254 7.35 -15.29 -22.89
CA ALA A 254 6.52 -15.93 -21.88
C ALA A 254 6.10 -17.36 -22.23
N ALA A 255 5.98 -17.68 -23.52
CA ALA A 255 5.59 -19.02 -23.96
C ALA A 255 6.63 -20.09 -23.63
N LEU A 256 7.91 -19.71 -23.48
CA LEU A 256 8.99 -20.63 -23.11
C LEU A 256 9.04 -20.91 -21.59
N ASP A 257 8.38 -20.07 -20.77
CA ASP A 257 8.22 -20.24 -19.33
C ASP A 257 6.75 -20.44 -18.95
N ALA A 258 6.17 -21.55 -19.43
CA ALA A 258 4.77 -21.92 -19.19
C ALA A 258 4.44 -22.17 -17.70
N GLU A 259 5.44 -22.40 -16.85
CA GLU A 259 5.25 -22.57 -15.41
C GLU A 259 4.88 -21.25 -14.72
N HIS A 260 5.47 -20.13 -15.16
CA HIS A 260 5.27 -18.81 -14.56
C HIS A 260 4.47 -17.84 -15.45
N TRP A 261 4.00 -18.29 -16.61
CA TRP A 261 3.04 -17.57 -17.44
C TRP A 261 1.61 -18.10 -17.21
N THR A 262 0.63 -17.22 -17.37
CA THR A 262 -0.80 -17.56 -17.29
C THR A 262 -1.39 -18.00 -18.64
N GLY A 263 -0.64 -17.85 -19.74
CA GLY A 263 -1.15 -18.09 -21.10
C GLY A 263 -1.83 -16.88 -21.74
N HIS A 264 -1.83 -15.71 -21.07
CA HIS A 264 -2.51 -14.51 -21.53
C HIS A 264 -1.53 -13.41 -21.95
N THR A 265 -1.88 -12.69 -23.01
CA THR A 265 -1.08 -11.60 -23.56
C THR A 265 -1.92 -10.34 -23.69
N GLY A 266 -1.37 -9.23 -23.22
CA GLY A 266 -2.00 -7.92 -23.28
C GLY A 266 -1.29 -6.96 -24.23
N CYS A 267 -2.03 -6.02 -24.81
CA CYS A 267 -1.52 -4.92 -25.61
C CYS A 267 -2.16 -3.60 -25.18
N VAL A 268 -1.36 -2.55 -25.03
CA VAL A 268 -1.83 -1.19 -24.73
C VAL A 268 -1.20 -0.21 -25.71
N ILE A 269 -2.02 0.59 -26.38
CA ILE A 269 -1.57 1.60 -27.35
C ILE A 269 -2.05 2.98 -26.90
N LEU A 270 -1.11 3.90 -26.64
CA LEU A 270 -1.43 5.29 -26.32
C LEU A 270 -1.65 6.10 -27.60
N ALA A 271 -2.85 6.66 -27.76
CA ALA A 271 -3.25 7.37 -28.96
C ALA A 271 -4.17 8.57 -28.63
N PRO A 272 -3.67 9.59 -27.89
CA PRO A 272 -4.48 10.74 -27.48
C PRO A 272 -5.07 11.54 -28.65
N HIS A 273 -4.51 11.42 -29.86
CA HIS A 273 -5.04 12.06 -31.06
C HIS A 273 -6.39 11.49 -31.53
N LEU A 274 -6.82 10.32 -31.03
CA LEU A 274 -8.10 9.73 -31.42
C LEU A 274 -9.34 10.56 -31.03
N ILE A 275 -9.20 11.51 -30.09
CA ILE A 275 -10.30 12.39 -29.68
C ILE A 275 -10.74 13.36 -30.79
N THR A 276 -9.97 13.49 -31.87
CA THR A 276 -10.29 14.36 -33.01
C THR A 276 -11.03 13.64 -34.14
N ILE A 277 -11.20 12.32 -34.04
CA ILE A 277 -11.86 11.51 -35.08
C ILE A 277 -13.38 11.71 -34.99
N THR A 278 -14.04 11.93 -36.13
CA THR A 278 -15.51 12.03 -36.17
C THR A 278 -16.16 10.67 -36.00
N LYS A 279 -17.39 10.63 -35.46
CA LYS A 279 -18.21 9.41 -35.37
C LYS A 279 -18.43 8.79 -36.76
N LYS A 280 -18.58 9.62 -37.81
CA LYS A 280 -18.71 9.17 -39.20
C LYS A 280 -17.43 8.50 -39.71
N ASP A 281 -16.27 9.10 -39.50
CA ASP A 281 -14.98 8.53 -39.92
C ASP A 281 -14.66 7.25 -39.14
N ALA A 282 -15.04 7.20 -37.86
CA ALA A 282 -15.04 5.99 -37.04
C ALA A 282 -15.99 4.89 -37.56
N GLY A 283 -16.82 5.17 -38.57
CA GLY A 283 -17.70 4.19 -39.20
C GLY A 283 -19.00 3.92 -38.46
N LEU A 284 -19.41 4.82 -37.56
CA LEU A 284 -20.68 4.71 -36.84
C LEU A 284 -21.88 5.08 -37.74
N PRO A 285 -23.07 4.54 -37.47
CA PRO A 285 -24.27 4.83 -38.26
C PRO A 285 -24.84 6.23 -37.98
N PRO A 286 -25.59 6.81 -38.93
CA PRO A 286 -26.49 7.93 -38.65
C PRO A 286 -27.54 7.54 -37.60
N TRP A 287 -28.01 8.51 -36.81
CA TRP A 287 -28.95 8.34 -35.69
C TRP A 287 -30.20 7.53 -36.06
N ASP A 288 -30.78 7.79 -37.23
CA ASP A 288 -32.02 7.13 -37.68
C ASP A 288 -31.82 5.64 -38.00
N LYS A 289 -30.58 5.22 -38.27
CA LYS A 289 -30.19 3.83 -38.52
C LYS A 289 -29.60 3.14 -37.28
N ALA A 290 -29.46 3.87 -36.18
CA ALA A 290 -28.85 3.37 -34.95
C ALA A 290 -29.86 2.61 -34.08
N THR A 291 -29.40 1.55 -33.44
CA THR A 291 -30.17 0.84 -32.42
C THR A 291 -30.37 1.69 -31.16
N GLU A 292 -31.31 1.32 -30.29
CA GLU A 292 -31.49 2.01 -29.01
C GLU A 292 -30.22 1.98 -28.15
N ARG A 293 -29.50 0.85 -28.15
CA ARG A 293 -28.20 0.71 -27.47
C ARG A 293 -27.15 1.67 -28.05
N GLN A 294 -27.05 1.77 -29.37
CA GLN A 294 -26.11 2.70 -30.01
C GLN A 294 -26.46 4.16 -29.69
N ARG A 295 -27.76 4.50 -29.62
CA ARG A 295 -28.21 5.84 -29.21
C ARG A 295 -27.88 6.13 -27.74
N ARG A 296 -28.12 5.18 -26.84
CA ARG A 296 -27.78 5.26 -25.41
C ARG A 296 -26.29 5.49 -25.18
N ASP A 297 -25.46 4.76 -25.93
CA ASP A 297 -24.00 4.79 -25.76
C ASP A 297 -23.33 5.95 -26.52
N GLY A 298 -24.08 6.68 -27.36
CA GLY A 298 -23.55 7.73 -28.23
C GLY A 298 -22.76 7.17 -29.43
N MET A 299 -22.98 5.91 -29.80
CA MET A 299 -22.35 5.19 -30.91
C MET A 299 -23.12 5.39 -32.23
N CYS A 300 -23.52 6.63 -32.48
CA CYS A 300 -24.18 7.11 -33.70
C CYS A 300 -24.08 8.64 -33.78
N TRP A 301 -24.37 9.22 -34.93
CA TRP A 301 -24.26 10.66 -35.16
C TRP A 301 -25.50 11.26 -35.81
N ARG A 302 -25.82 12.51 -35.49
CA ARG A 302 -26.84 13.33 -36.17
C ARG A 302 -26.20 14.33 -37.12
N ASP A 303 -25.07 14.90 -36.71
CA ASP A 303 -24.19 15.73 -37.55
C ASP A 303 -22.90 14.95 -37.86
N GLU A 304 -22.47 14.97 -39.12
CA GLU A 304 -21.25 14.31 -39.59
C GLU A 304 -19.98 14.81 -38.90
N ARG A 305 -20.01 16.02 -38.32
CA ARG A 305 -18.90 16.65 -37.60
C ARG A 305 -18.80 16.24 -36.13
N GLU A 306 -19.75 15.46 -35.62
CA GLU A 306 -19.70 15.00 -34.23
C GLU A 306 -18.44 14.19 -33.98
N LEU A 307 -17.64 14.60 -33.00
CA LEU A 307 -16.45 13.88 -32.58
C LEU A 307 -16.82 12.58 -31.84
N TYR A 308 -16.02 11.55 -32.02
CA TYR A 308 -16.17 10.32 -31.28
C TYR A 308 -16.01 10.59 -29.78
N ASN A 309 -16.92 10.04 -28.97
CA ASN A 309 -17.02 10.32 -27.54
C ASN A 309 -17.03 11.82 -27.20
N ASP A 310 -17.59 12.63 -28.10
CA ASP A 310 -17.73 14.07 -27.95
C ASP A 310 -16.38 14.79 -27.70
N GLY A 311 -15.29 14.24 -28.26
CA GLY A 311 -13.93 14.76 -28.11
C GLY A 311 -13.31 14.51 -26.73
N SER A 312 -13.94 13.67 -25.90
CA SER A 312 -13.49 13.34 -24.55
C SER A 312 -12.62 12.08 -24.52
N ALA A 313 -11.80 11.96 -23.47
CA ALA A 313 -10.95 10.79 -23.25
C ALA A 313 -11.79 9.50 -23.19
N PHE A 314 -11.28 8.43 -23.79
CA PHE A 314 -11.84 7.09 -23.71
C PHE A 314 -10.73 6.04 -23.73
N LYS A 315 -11.10 4.82 -23.37
CA LYS A 315 -10.34 3.61 -23.70
C LYS A 315 -11.24 2.64 -24.45
N LEU A 316 -10.68 1.97 -25.46
CA LEU A 316 -11.41 1.07 -26.33
C LEU A 316 -10.71 -0.29 -26.38
N THR A 317 -11.40 -1.32 -25.90
CA THR A 317 -10.82 -2.65 -25.70
C THR A 317 -11.45 -3.71 -26.60
N ALA A 318 -10.63 -4.53 -27.24
CA ALA A 318 -11.01 -5.80 -27.89
C ALA A 318 -10.38 -6.97 -27.15
N ARG A 319 -11.14 -8.06 -27.00
CA ARG A 319 -10.74 -9.27 -26.25
C ARG A 319 -11.74 -10.40 -26.47
N ASP A 320 -11.25 -11.62 -26.40
CA ASP A 320 -12.06 -12.84 -26.46
C ASP A 320 -11.46 -13.97 -25.58
N GLU A 321 -11.96 -15.19 -25.73
CA GLU A 321 -11.51 -16.38 -25.01
C GLU A 321 -10.13 -16.92 -25.43
N SER A 322 -9.50 -16.39 -26.49
CA SER A 322 -8.13 -16.78 -26.90
C SER A 322 -7.07 -16.37 -25.88
N GLY A 323 -7.43 -15.50 -24.93
CA GLY A 323 -6.53 -14.99 -23.90
C GLY A 323 -5.75 -13.75 -24.31
N ILE A 324 -6.14 -13.09 -25.41
CA ILE A 324 -5.54 -11.84 -25.88
C ILE A 324 -6.48 -10.65 -25.59
N ILE A 325 -5.90 -9.56 -25.07
CA ILE A 325 -6.61 -8.30 -24.81
C ILE A 325 -5.84 -7.11 -25.37
N VAL A 326 -6.50 -6.29 -26.19
CA VAL A 326 -5.91 -5.10 -26.84
C VAL A 326 -6.70 -3.86 -26.45
N THR A 327 -6.03 -2.85 -25.90
CA THR A 327 -6.69 -1.58 -25.50
C THR A 327 -6.01 -0.36 -26.09
N LEU A 328 -6.82 0.50 -26.71
CA LEU A 328 -6.44 1.85 -27.13
C LEU A 328 -6.78 2.85 -26.03
N ILE A 329 -5.87 3.78 -25.70
CA ILE A 329 -6.12 4.84 -24.72
C ILE A 329 -6.02 6.20 -25.42
N ALA A 330 -7.13 6.93 -25.48
CA ALA A 330 -7.24 8.25 -26.09
C ALA A 330 -7.01 9.39 -25.09
N ASP A 331 -5.94 9.26 -24.30
CA ASP A 331 -5.45 10.24 -23.33
C ASP A 331 -4.03 9.86 -22.88
N ASN A 332 -3.28 10.78 -22.27
CA ASN A 332 -1.94 10.50 -21.75
C ASN A 332 -1.83 10.68 -20.23
N TYR A 333 -2.91 10.94 -19.49
CA TYR A 333 -2.83 10.96 -18.04
C TYR A 333 -2.44 9.58 -17.49
N PHE A 334 -1.35 9.54 -16.71
CA PHE A 334 -0.70 8.32 -16.20
C PHE A 334 -1.66 7.34 -15.50
N GLY A 335 -2.71 7.86 -14.84
CA GLY A 335 -3.69 7.03 -14.15
C GLY A 335 -4.44 6.06 -15.08
N TYR A 336 -4.59 6.36 -16.37
CA TYR A 336 -5.17 5.42 -17.34
C TYR A 336 -4.23 4.23 -17.58
N CYS A 337 -2.92 4.47 -17.76
CA CYS A 337 -1.93 3.41 -17.98
C CYS A 337 -1.89 2.42 -16.80
N LYS A 338 -1.80 2.93 -15.57
CA LYS A 338 -1.83 2.07 -14.35
C LYS A 338 -3.09 1.21 -14.29
N LYS A 339 -4.25 1.83 -14.54
CA LYS A 339 -5.54 1.14 -14.42
C LYS A 339 -5.85 0.23 -15.61
N GLU A 340 -5.17 0.40 -16.74
CA GLU A 340 -5.26 -0.54 -17.85
C GLU A 340 -4.46 -1.81 -17.57
N VAL A 341 -3.26 -1.72 -16.98
CA VAL A 341 -2.55 -2.91 -16.46
C VAL A 341 -3.45 -3.66 -15.47
N LYS A 342 -4.11 -2.95 -14.53
CA LYS A 342 -5.12 -3.55 -13.63
C LYS A 342 -6.22 -4.29 -14.38
N THR A 343 -6.75 -3.69 -15.46
CA THR A 343 -7.83 -4.28 -16.27
C THR A 343 -7.37 -5.56 -16.94
N GLN A 344 -6.14 -5.58 -17.48
CA GLN A 344 -5.59 -6.76 -18.15
C GLN A 344 -5.19 -7.86 -17.16
N ILE A 345 -4.69 -7.53 -15.96
CA ILE A 345 -4.51 -8.51 -14.88
C ILE A 345 -5.85 -9.14 -14.50
N SER A 346 -6.92 -8.34 -14.37
CA SER A 346 -8.27 -8.86 -14.08
C SER A 346 -8.78 -9.78 -15.18
N PHE A 347 -8.54 -9.44 -16.45
CA PHE A 347 -8.87 -10.30 -17.59
C PHE A 347 -8.13 -11.64 -17.50
N ALA A 348 -6.82 -11.62 -17.29
CA ALA A 348 -6.00 -12.84 -17.15
C ALA A 348 -6.44 -13.69 -15.94
N ALA A 349 -6.75 -13.08 -14.79
CA ALA A 349 -7.23 -13.80 -13.61
C ALA A 349 -8.57 -14.50 -13.87
N ASN A 350 -9.49 -13.84 -14.57
CA ASN A 350 -10.79 -14.39 -14.93
C ASN A 350 -10.70 -15.60 -15.85
N LEU A 351 -9.82 -15.58 -16.85
CA LEU A 351 -9.63 -16.69 -17.79
C LEU A 351 -8.76 -17.82 -17.20
N PHE A 352 -7.76 -17.48 -16.38
CA PHE A 352 -6.90 -18.47 -15.71
C PHE A 352 -7.67 -19.29 -14.66
N GLY A 353 -8.56 -18.64 -13.91
CA GLY A 353 -9.29 -19.22 -12.79
C GLY A 353 -8.43 -19.40 -11.54
N ARG A 354 -9.08 -19.75 -10.41
CA ARG A 354 -8.48 -19.94 -9.06
C ARG A 354 -7.86 -18.70 -8.41
N CYS A 355 -7.55 -17.65 -9.15
CA CYS A 355 -7.07 -16.37 -8.63
C CYS A 355 -8.07 -15.24 -8.86
N GLU A 356 -7.90 -14.15 -8.11
CA GLU A 356 -8.70 -12.94 -8.21
C GLU A 356 -7.76 -11.74 -8.39
N GLU A 357 -8.18 -10.77 -9.20
CA GLU A 357 -7.63 -9.41 -9.17
C GLU A 357 -8.53 -8.55 -8.30
N GLU A 358 -7.96 -7.83 -7.33
CA GLU A 358 -8.72 -7.08 -6.33
C GLU A 358 -8.31 -5.62 -6.25
N HIS A 359 -9.31 -4.75 -6.08
CA HIS A 359 -9.11 -3.35 -5.70
C HIS A 359 -9.12 -3.25 -4.17
N ALA A 360 -7.99 -3.59 -3.55
CA ALA A 360 -7.89 -3.80 -2.11
C ALA A 360 -6.64 -3.15 -1.51
N GLY A 361 -6.77 -2.69 -0.27
CA GLY A 361 -5.66 -2.32 0.60
C GLY A 361 -5.46 -3.37 1.68
N GLY A 362 -4.30 -3.43 2.32
CA GLY A 362 -4.02 -4.48 3.29
C GLY A 362 -2.75 -4.26 4.07
N ALA A 363 -2.74 -4.77 5.30
CA ALA A 363 -1.59 -4.66 6.19
C ALA A 363 -1.49 -5.87 7.14
N LEU A 364 -0.26 -6.31 7.38
CA LEU A 364 0.08 -7.21 8.47
C LEU A 364 0.30 -6.36 9.73
N VAL A 365 -0.57 -6.55 10.72
CA VAL A 365 -0.68 -5.69 11.91
C VAL A 365 -0.19 -6.43 13.16
N PHE A 366 0.84 -5.91 13.82
CA PHE A 366 1.40 -6.46 15.06
C PHE A 366 1.02 -5.58 16.23
N ALA A 367 0.22 -6.11 17.17
CA ALA A 367 -0.18 -5.35 18.35
C ALA A 367 1.04 -4.96 19.20
N SER A 368 1.08 -3.69 19.60
CA SER A 368 2.16 -3.09 20.37
C SER A 368 1.65 -2.47 21.67
N TYR A 369 2.55 -2.31 22.64
CA TYR A 369 2.24 -1.87 24.00
C TYR A 369 3.30 -0.91 24.51
N ASP A 370 2.87 0.12 25.25
CA ASP A 370 3.74 0.97 26.05
C ASP A 370 4.01 0.27 27.37
N LEU A 371 5.23 -0.21 27.55
CA LEU A 371 5.64 -1.01 28.70
C LEU A 371 6.15 -0.15 29.87
N GLY A 372 6.27 1.18 29.70
CA GLY A 372 6.82 2.07 30.71
C GLY A 372 8.34 2.01 30.81
N GLU A 373 8.87 2.05 32.04
CA GLU A 373 10.32 2.08 32.30
C GLU A 373 10.94 0.71 32.58
N GLU A 374 10.13 -0.26 32.98
CA GLU A 374 10.58 -1.59 33.42
C GLU A 374 9.64 -2.65 32.84
N PHE A 375 10.22 -3.76 32.36
CA PHE A 375 9.46 -4.89 31.88
C PHE A 375 10.17 -6.21 32.19
N ALA A 376 9.63 -6.98 33.13
CA ALA A 376 10.13 -8.32 33.46
C ALA A 376 9.33 -9.41 32.74
N GLY A 377 9.97 -10.12 31.81
CA GLY A 377 9.33 -11.12 30.96
C GLY A 377 8.71 -12.29 31.75
N GLY A 378 9.45 -12.83 32.71
CA GLY A 378 9.03 -13.97 33.54
C GLY A 378 7.89 -13.68 34.52
N VAL A 379 7.64 -12.41 34.84
CA VAL A 379 6.61 -11.98 35.81
C VAL A 379 5.35 -11.49 35.11
N HIS A 380 5.48 -10.87 33.93
CA HIS A 380 4.39 -10.15 33.28
C HIS A 380 3.80 -10.86 32.06
N VAL A 381 4.44 -11.93 31.57
CA VAL A 381 4.00 -12.64 30.37
C VAL A 381 3.80 -14.12 30.68
N GLN A 382 2.68 -14.68 30.24
CA GLN A 382 2.46 -16.12 30.33
C GLN A 382 3.53 -16.87 29.54
N GLN A 383 4.20 -17.83 30.18
CA GLN A 383 5.11 -18.74 29.50
C GLN A 383 4.34 -19.52 28.43
N ARG A 384 4.87 -19.52 27.21
CA ARG A 384 4.34 -20.28 26.07
C ARG A 384 5.19 -21.53 25.77
N GLY A 385 6.07 -21.89 26.70
CA GLY A 385 7.02 -22.99 26.56
C GLY A 385 8.09 -22.78 25.48
N HIS A 386 8.35 -21.54 25.05
CA HIS A 386 9.46 -21.23 24.15
C HIS A 386 10.72 -21.00 24.99
N SER A 387 11.81 -21.67 24.65
CA SER A 387 13.11 -21.46 25.29
C SER A 387 14.12 -20.86 24.31
N PHE A 388 15.08 -20.11 24.84
CA PHE A 388 16.19 -19.59 24.04
C PHE A 388 17.06 -20.71 23.47
N ALA A 389 17.26 -21.79 24.21
CA ALA A 389 18.00 -22.95 23.74
C ALA A 389 17.36 -23.56 22.47
N ASP A 390 16.03 -23.74 22.47
CA ASP A 390 15.32 -24.25 21.29
C ASP A 390 15.41 -23.27 20.10
N ALA A 391 15.24 -21.96 20.37
CA ALA A 391 15.33 -20.94 19.34
C ALA A 391 16.74 -20.88 18.72
N ALA A 392 17.78 -20.87 19.56
CA ALA A 392 19.17 -20.87 19.13
C ALA A 392 19.52 -22.11 18.30
N ALA A 393 18.98 -23.28 18.66
CA ALA A 393 19.18 -24.51 17.90
C ALA A 393 18.47 -24.48 16.54
N VAL A 394 17.21 -24.02 16.49
CA VAL A 394 16.41 -23.98 15.26
C VAL A 394 16.89 -22.90 14.28
N PHE A 395 17.43 -21.79 14.78
CA PHE A 395 17.83 -20.62 13.99
C PHE A 395 19.35 -20.36 14.05
N ALA A 396 20.17 -21.39 14.24
CA ALA A 396 21.63 -21.27 14.33
C ALA A 396 22.28 -20.64 13.09
N ASP A 397 21.63 -20.77 11.92
CA ASP A 397 22.00 -20.15 10.65
C ASP A 397 21.75 -18.65 10.60
N GLN A 398 20.85 -18.13 11.44
CA GLN A 398 20.50 -16.69 11.53
C GLN A 398 21.09 -16.01 12.76
N MET A 399 21.45 -16.79 13.78
CA MET A 399 21.90 -16.28 15.08
C MET A 399 23.40 -16.52 15.28
N GLU A 400 24.08 -15.50 15.79
CA GLU A 400 25.44 -15.60 16.30
C GLU A 400 25.40 -15.61 17.83
N LEU A 401 25.61 -16.81 18.42
CA LEU A 401 25.56 -17.00 19.86
C LEU A 401 26.74 -16.33 20.57
N GLN A 402 26.43 -15.70 21.70
CA GLN A 402 27.40 -15.00 22.54
C GLN A 402 27.63 -15.77 23.85
N PRO A 403 28.84 -15.71 24.43
CA PRO A 403 29.19 -16.44 25.64
C PRO A 403 28.23 -16.18 26.82
N GLU A 404 27.68 -14.98 26.92
CA GLU A 404 26.79 -14.54 28.01
C GLU A 404 25.36 -15.10 27.90
N GLY A 405 25.05 -15.91 26.87
CA GLY A 405 23.73 -16.57 26.74
C GLY A 405 22.67 -15.75 26.01
N TYR A 406 23.10 -14.88 25.09
CA TYR A 406 22.23 -14.20 24.11
C TYR A 406 22.76 -14.45 22.70
N ALA A 407 22.07 -13.96 21.67
CA ALA A 407 22.58 -14.02 20.30
C ALA A 407 22.35 -12.71 19.54
N VAL A 408 23.17 -12.49 18.53
CA VAL A 408 23.06 -11.36 17.60
C VAL A 408 22.56 -11.87 16.26
N ASP A 409 21.65 -11.14 15.62
CA ASP A 409 21.21 -11.48 14.26
C ASP A 409 22.33 -11.24 13.25
N ARG A 410 22.57 -12.23 12.37
CA ARG A 410 23.65 -12.17 11.39
C ARG A 410 23.40 -11.18 10.25
N ALA A 411 22.14 -10.87 9.94
CA ALA A 411 21.79 -9.93 8.88
C ALA A 411 21.74 -8.48 9.40
N PHE A 412 21.25 -8.29 10.63
CA PHE A 412 21.11 -6.97 11.26
C PHE A 412 21.64 -6.99 12.70
N PRO A 413 22.91 -6.60 12.93
CA PRO A 413 23.57 -6.73 14.23
C PRO A 413 22.89 -5.98 15.39
N ASP A 414 21.99 -5.06 15.11
CA ASP A 414 21.21 -4.33 16.10
C ASP A 414 19.95 -5.09 16.56
N ILE A 415 19.68 -6.28 16.02
CA ILE A 415 18.65 -7.22 16.50
C ILE A 415 19.33 -8.23 17.44
N ILE A 416 18.89 -8.23 18.70
CA ILE A 416 19.49 -9.04 19.78
C ILE A 416 18.47 -10.05 20.30
N TYR A 417 18.77 -11.33 20.18
CA TYR A 417 17.95 -12.40 20.73
C TYR A 417 18.34 -12.67 22.18
N VAL A 418 17.38 -12.57 23.10
CA VAL A 418 17.62 -12.71 24.55
C VAL A 418 16.80 -13.84 25.15
N PRO A 419 17.19 -14.37 26.32
CA PRO A 419 16.43 -15.39 27.04
C PRO A 419 14.97 -15.03 27.36
N GLU A 420 14.13 -16.05 27.52
CA GLU A 420 12.70 -15.92 27.80
C GLU A 420 12.37 -15.17 29.10
N ASP A 421 13.28 -15.22 30.08
CA ASP A 421 13.20 -14.60 31.40
C ASP A 421 13.86 -13.22 31.46
N ALA A 422 14.43 -12.73 30.35
CA ALA A 422 15.07 -11.43 30.29
C ALA A 422 14.17 -10.28 30.80
N SER A 423 14.77 -9.42 31.59
CA SER A 423 14.16 -8.23 32.18
C SER A 423 14.83 -6.97 31.65
N PHE A 424 14.03 -5.93 31.43
CA PHE A 424 14.45 -4.68 30.78
C PHE A 424 14.21 -3.51 31.72
N ASP A 425 15.22 -2.69 31.96
CA ASP A 425 15.12 -1.52 32.85
C ASP A 425 15.79 -0.29 32.22
N LEU A 426 14.99 0.76 31.95
CA LEU A 426 15.45 2.02 31.39
C LEU A 426 16.31 2.86 32.35
N ARG A 427 16.12 2.70 33.66
CA ARG A 427 16.83 3.47 34.69
C ARG A 427 18.27 3.01 34.80
N THR A 428 18.47 1.70 34.86
CA THR A 428 19.80 1.07 34.88
C THR A 428 20.39 0.92 33.49
N GLN A 429 19.57 1.09 32.44
CA GLN A 429 19.93 0.85 31.04
C GLN A 429 20.49 -0.56 30.82
N ALA A 430 19.85 -1.55 31.43
CA ALA A 430 20.28 -2.93 31.41
C ALA A 430 19.19 -3.88 30.90
N VAL A 431 19.63 -4.92 30.19
CA VAL A 431 18.85 -6.13 29.93
C VAL A 431 19.52 -7.25 30.71
N THR A 432 18.78 -7.89 31.61
CA THR A 432 19.35 -8.85 32.58
C THR A 432 18.57 -10.17 32.58
N TRP A 433 19.28 -11.27 32.75
CA TRP A 433 18.72 -12.62 32.94
C TRP A 433 19.61 -13.43 33.88
N THR A 434 19.18 -14.62 34.28
CA THR A 434 19.98 -15.52 35.11
C THR A 434 19.91 -16.92 34.55
N ASP A 435 21.07 -17.54 34.33
CA ASP A 435 21.18 -18.94 33.93
C ASP A 435 22.02 -19.73 34.94
N GLU A 436 22.35 -20.99 34.63
CA GLU A 436 23.16 -21.87 35.48
C GLU A 436 24.56 -21.30 35.80
N ARG A 437 25.05 -20.36 34.99
CA ARG A 437 26.35 -19.69 35.15
C ARG A 437 26.27 -18.42 35.98
N GLY A 438 25.06 -17.99 36.38
CA GLY A 438 24.81 -16.84 37.22
C GLY A 438 24.06 -15.71 36.51
N PRO A 439 24.04 -14.50 37.12
CA PRO A 439 23.38 -13.34 36.54
C PRO A 439 24.20 -12.75 35.39
N HIS A 440 23.53 -12.44 34.28
CA HIS A 440 24.11 -11.79 33.10
C HIS A 440 23.44 -10.46 32.85
N SER A 441 24.17 -9.55 32.20
CA SER A 441 23.66 -8.23 31.83
C SER A 441 24.31 -7.73 30.54
N ILE A 442 23.48 -7.15 29.66
CA ILE A 442 23.93 -6.35 28.52
C ILE A 442 23.33 -4.95 28.60
N LYS A 443 23.92 -4.00 27.86
CA LYS A 443 23.41 -2.63 27.82
C LYS A 443 22.14 -2.55 26.98
N LEU A 444 21.15 -1.82 27.50
CA LEU A 444 19.91 -1.46 26.82
C LEU A 444 20.14 -0.21 25.96
N LEU A 445 20.05 -0.36 24.64
CA LEU A 445 20.41 0.66 23.66
C LEU A 445 19.22 1.06 22.79
N ALA A 446 19.13 2.36 22.48
CA ALA A 446 18.03 2.91 21.69
C ALA A 446 18.07 2.51 20.21
N THR A 447 19.24 2.14 19.72
CA THR A 447 19.44 1.67 18.34
C THR A 447 19.14 0.19 18.15
N HIS A 448 18.86 -0.55 19.23
CA HIS A 448 18.70 -2.01 19.19
C HIS A 448 17.25 -2.44 19.42
N THR A 449 16.89 -3.59 18.86
CA THR A 449 15.64 -4.30 19.17
C THR A 449 15.96 -5.64 19.81
N TYR A 450 15.39 -5.91 20.97
CA TYR A 450 15.57 -7.14 21.71
C TYR A 450 14.40 -8.09 21.45
N VAL A 451 14.69 -9.33 21.09
CA VAL A 451 13.71 -10.33 20.66
C VAL A 451 13.78 -11.54 21.59
N ARG A 452 12.65 -11.86 22.22
CA ARG A 452 12.54 -13.07 23.05
C ARG A 452 12.26 -14.31 22.19
N PRO A 453 12.42 -15.54 22.72
CA PRO A 453 12.21 -16.78 21.96
C PRO A 453 10.75 -16.97 21.49
N SER A 454 9.80 -16.23 22.06
CA SER A 454 8.40 -16.16 21.62
C SER A 454 8.18 -15.23 20.41
N GLY A 455 9.24 -14.60 19.89
CA GLY A 455 9.17 -13.54 18.88
C GLY A 455 8.70 -12.18 19.42
N TYR A 456 8.47 -12.04 20.73
CA TYR A 456 8.09 -10.76 21.30
C TYR A 456 9.28 -9.79 21.31
N ARG A 457 9.07 -8.61 20.72
CA ARG A 457 10.09 -7.59 20.50
C ARG A 457 9.99 -6.50 21.55
N ILE A 458 11.13 -5.98 22.01
CA ILE A 458 11.25 -4.87 22.95
C ILE A 458 12.25 -3.86 22.39
N GLN A 459 11.90 -2.57 22.41
CA GLN A 459 12.80 -1.49 22.01
C GLN A 459 12.60 -0.25 22.87
N MET A 460 13.61 0.62 22.92
CA MET A 460 13.46 1.94 23.53
C MET A 460 12.89 2.93 22.52
N GLU A 461 12.01 3.81 22.97
CA GLU A 461 11.50 4.90 22.15
C GLU A 461 11.51 6.20 22.97
N LYS A 462 11.90 7.30 22.32
CA LYS A 462 11.77 8.66 22.85
C LYS A 462 10.66 9.41 22.12
N PRO A 463 9.45 9.51 22.70
CA PRO A 463 8.40 10.32 22.09
C PRO A 463 8.76 11.80 22.15
N ALA A 464 8.27 12.58 21.18
CA ALA A 464 8.38 14.04 21.21
C ALA A 464 7.77 14.59 22.52
N GLY A 465 8.58 15.36 23.27
CA GLY A 465 8.14 15.99 24.52
C GLY A 465 7.92 15.06 25.73
N ARG A 466 8.31 13.78 25.67
CA ARG A 466 8.17 12.83 26.80
C ARG A 466 9.50 12.17 27.18
N ILE A 467 9.51 11.52 28.33
CA ILE A 467 10.59 10.63 28.76
C ILE A 467 10.63 9.37 27.89
N TRP A 468 11.80 8.73 27.85
CA TRP A 468 11.99 7.43 27.21
C TRP A 468 11.02 6.38 27.77
N ARG A 469 10.61 5.45 26.91
CA ARG A 469 9.76 4.31 27.26
C ARG A 469 10.24 3.04 26.55
N LEU A 470 9.83 1.90 27.09
CA LEU A 470 9.92 0.60 26.42
C LEU A 470 8.65 0.36 25.60
N VAL A 471 8.82 -0.07 24.36
CA VAL A 471 7.73 -0.50 23.47
C VAL A 471 7.86 -1.98 23.23
N GLY A 472 6.78 -2.71 23.50
CA GLY A 472 6.70 -4.14 23.28
C GLY A 472 5.80 -4.48 22.09
N THR A 473 6.24 -5.33 21.18
CA THR A 473 5.46 -5.73 19.99
C THR A 473 5.38 -7.25 19.89
N ARG A 474 4.19 -7.77 19.56
CA ARG A 474 3.98 -9.22 19.39
C ARG A 474 4.76 -9.79 18.20
N GLY A 475 5.08 -11.09 18.31
CA GLY A 475 5.75 -11.84 17.26
C GLY A 475 4.83 -12.31 16.12
N GLU A 476 3.56 -12.57 16.41
CA GLU A 476 2.55 -12.92 15.41
C GLU A 476 1.65 -11.73 15.09
N GLY A 477 1.46 -11.46 13.80
CA GLY A 477 0.60 -10.40 13.29
C GLY A 477 -0.77 -10.91 12.85
N THR A 478 -1.68 -9.98 12.61
CA THR A 478 -2.98 -10.23 11.97
C THR A 478 -2.96 -9.57 10.59
N PHE A 479 -3.15 -10.36 9.53
CA PHE A 479 -3.30 -9.82 8.19
C PHE A 479 -4.74 -9.31 8.00
N CYS A 480 -4.89 -7.99 8.02
CA CYS A 480 -6.12 -7.28 7.67
C CYS A 480 -6.14 -6.94 6.17
N HIS A 481 -7.14 -7.42 5.47
CA HIS A 481 -7.41 -7.20 4.05
C HIS A 481 -8.67 -6.33 3.89
N LYS A 482 -8.64 -5.31 3.03
CA LYS A 482 -9.70 -4.31 2.85
C LYS A 482 -10.07 -4.18 1.37
N PRO A 483 -10.90 -5.09 0.84
CA PRO A 483 -11.33 -5.09 -0.56
C PRO A 483 -12.53 -4.18 -0.80
N SER A 484 -12.92 -4.05 -2.08
CA SER A 484 -14.22 -3.53 -2.53
C SER A 484 -14.66 -2.23 -1.84
N THR A 485 -13.70 -1.33 -1.62
CA THR A 485 -13.90 -0.09 -0.85
C THR A 485 -13.97 1.11 -1.78
N VAL A 486 -15.14 1.74 -1.87
CA VAL A 486 -15.39 2.90 -2.74
C VAL A 486 -14.48 4.09 -2.42
N SER A 487 -14.33 5.01 -3.36
CA SER A 487 -13.54 6.24 -3.17
C SER A 487 -13.99 7.05 -1.95
N GLY A 488 -13.11 7.15 -0.96
CA GLY A 488 -13.36 7.81 0.32
C GLY A 488 -13.85 6.88 1.44
N GLY A 489 -13.99 5.57 1.19
CA GLY A 489 -14.18 4.55 2.23
C GLY A 489 -12.87 4.14 2.95
N GLY A 490 -11.76 4.80 2.59
CA GLY A 490 -10.48 4.67 3.28
C GLY A 490 -9.74 3.35 3.04
N LYS A 491 -9.65 2.89 1.78
CA LYS A 491 -8.91 1.68 1.39
C LYS A 491 -7.49 1.67 1.96
N SER A 492 -6.68 2.69 1.63
CA SER A 492 -5.28 2.79 2.05
C SER A 492 -5.10 3.17 3.54
N GLU A 493 -6.16 3.60 4.24
CA GLU A 493 -6.10 3.92 5.68
C GLU A 493 -5.74 2.69 6.53
N ILE A 494 -6.01 1.47 6.02
CA ILE A 494 -5.68 0.22 6.71
C ILE A 494 -4.16 0.08 6.96
N SER A 495 -3.31 0.61 6.07
CA SER A 495 -1.84 0.57 6.18
C SER A 495 -1.21 1.86 6.73
N LYS A 496 -1.90 3.01 6.69
CA LYS A 496 -1.38 4.31 7.19
C LYS A 496 -1.07 4.34 8.68
N SER A 497 -0.07 5.11 9.09
CA SER A 497 0.30 5.24 10.50
C SER A 497 -0.84 5.82 11.35
N LEU A 498 -1.14 5.19 12.49
CA LEU A 498 -2.07 5.76 13.48
C LEU A 498 -1.39 6.87 14.30
N SER A 499 -0.06 6.89 14.38
CA SER A 499 0.69 7.80 15.23
C SER A 499 0.43 9.27 14.90
N ASP A 500 0.18 9.61 13.64
CA ASP A 500 -0.09 10.98 13.21
C ASP A 500 -1.49 11.48 13.61
N ALA A 501 -2.41 10.57 13.95
CA ALA A 501 -3.73 10.91 14.46
C ALA A 501 -3.78 11.04 15.99
N ILE A 502 -2.70 10.65 16.70
CA ILE A 502 -2.66 10.70 18.16
C ILE A 502 -2.38 12.12 18.64
N LEU A 503 -3.31 12.64 19.44
CA LEU A 503 -3.18 13.93 20.11
C LEU A 503 -2.45 13.77 21.44
N GLN A 504 -1.65 14.76 21.80
CA GLN A 504 -1.05 14.86 23.13
C GLN A 504 -1.73 15.97 23.92
N GLY A 505 -2.03 15.71 25.19
CA GLY A 505 -2.71 16.67 26.06
C GLY A 505 -2.49 16.37 27.54
N PRO A 506 -2.94 17.25 28.44
CA PRO A 506 -2.76 17.07 29.87
C PRO A 506 -3.55 15.88 30.40
N VAL A 507 -3.18 15.35 31.57
CA VAL A 507 -4.06 14.47 32.36
C VAL A 507 -5.05 15.34 33.12
N PHE A 508 -6.34 15.19 32.83
CA PHE A 508 -7.38 15.98 33.47
C PHE A 508 -7.83 15.39 34.81
N ILE A 509 -8.14 16.28 35.75
CA ILE A 509 -8.75 15.98 37.05
C ILE A 509 -9.84 16.99 37.36
N ALA A 510 -10.96 16.55 37.93
CA ALA A 510 -12.09 17.43 38.21
C ALA A 510 -11.90 18.18 39.54
N ASP A 511 -11.64 17.44 40.62
CA ASP A 511 -11.39 17.99 41.96
C ASP A 511 -10.24 17.20 42.59
N PHE A 512 -9.05 17.82 42.65
CA PHE A 512 -7.83 17.13 43.08
C PHE A 512 -8.00 16.41 44.42
N LYS A 513 -8.58 17.08 45.42
CA LYS A 513 -8.71 16.52 46.77
C LYS A 513 -9.69 15.34 46.76
N LYS A 514 -10.91 15.55 46.26
CA LYS A 514 -11.96 14.52 46.26
C LYS A 514 -11.60 13.31 45.42
N ASP A 515 -10.99 13.53 44.26
CA ASP A 515 -10.65 12.46 43.33
C ASP A 515 -9.46 11.65 43.86
N PHE A 516 -8.41 12.29 44.40
CA PHE A 516 -7.30 11.54 45.00
C PHE A 516 -7.68 10.79 46.28
N ASP A 517 -8.71 11.23 47.01
CA ASP A 517 -9.25 10.45 48.14
C ASP A 517 -9.90 9.15 47.65
N LYS A 518 -10.59 9.17 46.50
CA LYS A 518 -11.11 7.95 45.86
C LYS A 518 -9.97 7.07 45.35
N VAL A 519 -8.97 7.65 44.68
CA VAL A 519 -7.79 6.93 44.19
C VAL A 519 -7.05 6.24 45.33
N ALA A 520 -6.86 6.91 46.47
CA ALA A 520 -6.21 6.32 47.65
C ALA A 520 -6.97 5.09 48.17
N LYS A 521 -8.31 5.15 48.24
CA LYS A 521 -9.15 4.00 48.64
C LYS A 521 -9.01 2.82 47.67
N LEU A 522 -8.90 3.08 46.37
CA LEU A 522 -8.69 2.02 45.37
C LEU A 522 -7.29 1.41 45.48
N ILE A 523 -6.26 2.22 45.77
CA ILE A 523 -4.88 1.73 45.92
C ILE A 523 -4.72 0.80 47.14
N THR A 524 -5.40 1.10 48.25
CA THR A 524 -5.26 0.35 49.51
C THR A 524 -6.24 -0.82 49.65
N ARG A 525 -7.22 -0.96 48.75
CA ARG A 525 -8.20 -2.04 48.76
C ARG A 525 -7.53 -3.41 48.57
N ASP A 526 -8.02 -4.42 49.28
CA ASP A 526 -7.71 -5.81 48.99
C ASP A 526 -8.54 -6.34 47.81
N TYR A 527 -7.86 -6.97 46.86
CA TYR A 527 -8.41 -7.53 45.64
C TYR A 527 -8.31 -9.06 45.58
N SER A 528 -7.87 -9.70 46.66
CA SER A 528 -7.58 -11.13 46.72
C SER A 528 -8.81 -12.03 46.50
N SER A 529 -10.02 -11.54 46.78
CA SER A 529 -11.30 -12.29 46.74
C SER A 529 -12.16 -12.05 45.48
N ARG A 530 -11.60 -11.44 44.44
CA ARG A 530 -12.35 -10.94 43.27
C ARG A 530 -12.88 -11.99 42.29
N PHE A 531 -12.33 -13.21 42.29
CA PHE A 531 -12.64 -14.19 41.25
C PHE A 531 -13.95 -14.93 41.53
N ARG A 532 -14.68 -15.26 40.45
CA ARG A 532 -15.86 -16.12 40.52
C ARG A 532 -15.48 -17.54 40.96
N ASP A 533 -14.36 -18.04 40.46
CA ASP A 533 -13.77 -19.30 40.91
C ASP A 533 -13.02 -19.09 42.24
N SER A 534 -13.60 -19.64 43.31
CA SER A 534 -13.06 -19.52 44.68
C SER A 534 -11.66 -20.11 44.82
N ALA A 535 -11.26 -21.10 44.01
CA ALA A 535 -9.93 -21.69 44.04
C ALA A 535 -8.83 -20.72 43.55
N ARG A 536 -9.20 -19.59 42.94
CA ARG A 536 -8.28 -18.52 42.54
C ARG A 536 -8.15 -17.42 43.58
N ASN A 537 -9.09 -17.34 44.52
CA ASN A 537 -9.06 -16.34 45.56
C ASN A 537 -7.88 -16.57 46.51
N GLY A 538 -7.23 -15.49 46.94
CA GLY A 538 -6.03 -15.53 47.78
C GLY A 538 -4.73 -15.90 47.05
N LYS A 539 -4.77 -16.36 45.78
CA LYS A 539 -3.54 -16.69 45.00
C LYS A 539 -2.79 -15.47 44.48
N ASP A 540 -3.49 -14.38 44.17
CA ASP A 540 -2.87 -13.12 43.73
C ASP A 540 -3.01 -12.06 44.83
N GLN A 541 -1.95 -11.90 45.62
CA GLN A 541 -1.87 -10.97 46.75
C GLN A 541 -1.01 -9.73 46.44
N ARG A 542 -0.54 -9.57 45.19
CA ARG A 542 0.35 -8.48 44.82
C ARG A 542 -0.34 -7.13 45.06
N PRO A 543 0.25 -6.21 45.86
CA PRO A 543 -0.31 -4.87 46.04
C PRO A 543 -0.42 -4.11 44.70
N LEU A 544 -1.38 -3.18 44.58
CA LEU A 544 -1.62 -2.44 43.34
C LEU A 544 -0.37 -1.71 42.83
N LEU A 545 0.35 -1.04 43.74
CA LEU A 545 1.57 -0.28 43.40
C LEU A 545 2.85 -1.14 43.34
N SER A 546 2.80 -2.44 43.68
CA SER A 546 3.97 -3.33 43.64
C SER A 546 4.61 -3.39 42.26
N ARG A 547 5.95 -3.45 42.20
CA ARG A 547 6.69 -3.63 40.94
C ARG A 547 6.32 -4.94 40.21
N GLU A 548 5.98 -5.97 40.97
CA GLU A 548 5.55 -7.27 40.40
C GLU A 548 4.17 -7.22 39.72
N ARG A 549 3.43 -6.11 39.87
CA ARG A 549 2.13 -5.88 39.24
C ARG A 549 2.27 -4.85 38.13
N SER A 550 2.22 -5.29 36.87
CA SER A 550 2.32 -4.41 35.71
C SER A 550 1.12 -3.47 35.58
N LEU A 551 1.28 -2.34 34.89
CA LEU A 551 0.19 -1.42 34.59
C LEU A 551 -0.99 -2.10 33.87
N GLY A 552 -0.71 -2.94 32.87
CA GLY A 552 -1.73 -3.70 32.16
C GLY A 552 -2.52 -4.65 33.08
N SER A 553 -1.87 -5.23 34.10
CA SER A 553 -2.57 -6.06 35.09
C SER A 553 -3.45 -5.25 36.05
N VAL A 554 -3.07 -4.00 36.37
CA VAL A 554 -3.92 -3.06 37.13
C VAL A 554 -5.12 -2.61 36.29
N ILE A 555 -4.92 -2.37 34.99
CA ILE A 555 -6.03 -2.08 34.07
C ILE A 555 -7.00 -3.28 34.05
N LYS A 556 -6.48 -4.51 33.89
CA LYS A 556 -7.32 -5.73 33.96
C LYS A 556 -8.07 -5.81 35.29
N LEU A 557 -7.39 -5.55 36.41
CA LEU A 557 -7.97 -5.60 37.75
C LEU A 557 -9.17 -4.67 37.94
N LEU A 558 -9.13 -3.50 37.30
CA LEU A 558 -10.16 -2.46 37.40
C LEU A 558 -11.12 -2.41 36.19
N THR A 559 -11.08 -3.44 35.34
CA THR A 559 -11.98 -3.60 34.19
C THR A 559 -12.94 -4.76 34.46
N PRO A 560 -14.27 -4.57 34.35
CA PRO A 560 -15.23 -5.65 34.54
C PRO A 560 -14.91 -6.86 33.65
N SER A 561 -15.06 -8.06 34.20
CA SER A 561 -14.88 -9.32 33.49
C SER A 561 -15.94 -10.32 33.97
N PRO A 562 -17.08 -10.42 33.27
CA PRO A 562 -18.17 -11.33 33.64
C PRO A 562 -17.73 -12.79 33.78
N LYS A 563 -16.74 -13.20 32.96
CA LYS A 563 -16.18 -14.55 32.94
C LYS A 563 -15.23 -14.84 34.11
N ASP A 564 -14.37 -13.88 34.48
CA ASP A 564 -13.33 -14.10 35.51
C ASP A 564 -13.79 -13.72 36.92
N TYR A 565 -14.54 -12.62 37.06
CA TYR A 565 -14.83 -11.98 38.34
C TYR A 565 -16.22 -12.29 38.86
N ALA A 566 -16.37 -12.29 40.19
CA ALA A 566 -17.66 -12.43 40.86
C ALA A 566 -18.58 -11.25 40.48
N ASP A 567 -19.90 -11.49 40.47
CA ASP A 567 -20.88 -10.48 40.04
C ASP A 567 -20.83 -9.23 40.91
N GLU A 568 -20.79 -9.40 42.24
CA GLU A 568 -20.63 -8.30 43.20
C GLU A 568 -19.37 -7.44 42.94
N TYR A 569 -18.28 -8.07 42.48
CA TYR A 569 -17.06 -7.35 42.15
C TYR A 569 -17.21 -6.55 40.84
N ASN A 570 -17.90 -7.10 39.84
CA ASN A 570 -18.19 -6.38 38.59
C ASN A 570 -19.13 -5.20 38.84
N GLU A 571 -20.18 -5.36 39.63
CA GLU A 571 -21.10 -4.27 40.02
C GLU A 571 -20.35 -3.15 40.75
N TRP A 572 -19.47 -3.51 41.70
CA TRP A 572 -18.59 -2.54 42.35
C TRP A 572 -17.65 -1.83 41.37
N LEU A 573 -17.09 -2.55 40.40
CA LEU A 573 -16.24 -1.93 39.37
C LEU A 573 -17.02 -0.94 38.52
N GLU A 574 -18.26 -1.24 38.17
CA GLU A 574 -19.14 -0.37 37.37
C GLU A 574 -19.55 0.89 38.14
N SER A 575 -19.63 0.82 39.47
CA SER A 575 -19.94 1.99 40.31
C SER A 575 -18.80 3.02 40.37
N ILE A 576 -17.60 2.70 39.88
CA ILE A 576 -16.43 3.59 39.90
C ILE A 576 -16.39 4.41 38.60
N PRO A 577 -16.40 5.75 38.67
CA PRO A 577 -16.28 6.59 37.48
C PRO A 577 -15.00 6.28 36.69
N GLN A 578 -15.13 6.19 35.36
CA GLN A 578 -14.02 5.80 34.49
C GLN A 578 -12.79 6.71 34.64
N TYR A 579 -13.00 8.02 34.75
CA TYR A 579 -11.89 8.98 34.92
C TYR A 579 -11.12 8.77 36.24
N VAL A 580 -11.76 8.24 37.30
CA VAL A 580 -11.09 7.91 38.57
C VAL A 580 -10.21 6.68 38.40
N LYS A 581 -10.65 5.67 37.65
CA LYS A 581 -9.82 4.50 37.29
C LYS A 581 -8.59 4.95 36.49
N GLU A 582 -8.76 5.90 35.57
CA GLU A 582 -7.65 6.48 34.81
C GLU A 582 -6.61 7.16 35.72
N LEU A 583 -7.04 7.89 36.75
CA LEU A 583 -6.13 8.47 37.73
C LEU A 583 -5.34 7.40 38.51
N VAL A 584 -5.96 6.25 38.85
CA VAL A 584 -5.23 5.12 39.44
C VAL A 584 -4.14 4.61 38.48
N PHE A 585 -4.43 4.51 37.18
CA PHE A 585 -3.45 4.10 36.17
C PHE A 585 -2.31 5.10 36.03
N VAL A 586 -2.61 6.40 36.14
CA VAL A 586 -1.59 7.46 36.14
C VAL A 586 -0.70 7.35 37.37
N VAL A 587 -1.27 7.22 38.57
CA VAL A 587 -0.48 7.00 39.79
C VAL A 587 0.39 5.76 39.65
N LYS A 588 -0.17 4.64 39.18
CA LYS A 588 0.60 3.41 38.96
C LYS A 588 1.76 3.61 37.98
N ARG A 589 1.56 4.39 36.91
CA ARG A 589 2.57 4.62 35.88
C ARG A 589 3.76 5.46 36.38
N PHE A 590 3.51 6.44 37.23
CA PHE A 590 4.56 7.34 37.73
C PHE A 590 5.11 6.96 39.10
N TYR A 591 4.45 6.04 39.81
CA TYR A 591 4.86 5.58 41.13
C TYR A 591 6.32 5.09 41.15
N LYS A 592 7.07 5.56 42.14
CA LYS A 592 8.41 5.06 42.45
C LYS A 592 8.39 4.38 43.82
N PRO A 593 9.08 3.23 43.99
CA PRO A 593 9.06 2.53 45.28
C PRO A 593 9.55 3.37 46.44
N GLU A 594 10.51 4.27 46.21
CA GLU A 594 11.03 5.18 47.23
C GLU A 594 9.96 6.10 47.84
N TRP A 595 8.84 6.33 47.14
CA TRP A 595 7.74 7.14 47.66
C TRP A 595 6.93 6.42 48.75
N GLY A 596 6.94 5.08 48.77
CA GLY A 596 6.22 4.29 49.75
C GLY A 596 4.75 4.72 49.90
N LYS A 597 4.33 5.03 51.13
CA LYS A 597 2.99 5.53 51.46
C LYS A 597 2.79 7.03 51.16
N ALA A 598 3.87 7.79 50.95
CA ALA A 598 3.86 9.23 50.71
C ALA A 598 3.68 9.61 49.23
N TRP A 599 3.36 8.65 48.35
CA TRP A 599 3.18 8.87 46.90
C TRP A 599 2.25 10.04 46.55
N ARG A 600 1.27 10.36 47.42
CA ARG A 600 0.31 11.43 47.19
C ARG A 600 0.96 12.82 47.14
N GLU A 601 2.02 13.04 47.91
CA GLU A 601 2.71 14.34 48.00
C GLU A 601 3.39 14.73 46.69
N HIS A 602 3.66 13.75 45.83
CA HIS A 602 4.25 13.95 44.52
C HIS A 602 3.25 14.47 43.48
N PHE A 603 1.94 14.36 43.73
CA PHE A 603 0.92 14.82 42.79
C PHE A 603 0.27 16.12 43.25
N SER A 604 -0.01 17.01 42.30
CA SER A 604 -0.65 18.30 42.58
C SER A 604 -1.37 18.87 41.36
N VAL A 605 -2.03 20.02 41.54
CA VAL A 605 -2.55 20.87 40.47
C VAL A 605 -2.11 22.30 40.74
N ASP A 606 -1.99 23.12 39.69
CA ASP A 606 -1.77 24.56 39.87
C ASP A 606 -2.99 25.23 40.50
N VAL A 607 -2.78 26.31 41.25
CA VAL A 607 -3.86 27.21 41.64
C VAL A 607 -3.87 28.35 40.63
N VAL A 608 -4.86 28.36 39.72
CA VAL A 608 -4.99 29.35 38.66
C VAL A 608 -6.10 30.32 39.07
N ASN A 609 -5.75 31.60 39.23
CA ASN A 609 -6.67 32.65 39.67
C ASN A 609 -7.43 32.30 40.98
N GLY A 610 -6.75 31.64 41.92
CA GLY A 610 -7.32 31.24 43.21
C GLY A 610 -8.15 29.95 43.19
N VAL A 611 -8.30 29.30 42.03
CA VAL A 611 -9.04 28.04 41.88
C VAL A 611 -8.07 26.91 41.53
N PRO A 612 -8.16 25.73 42.17
CA PRO A 612 -7.41 24.55 41.75
C PRO A 612 -7.69 24.24 40.27
N GLY A 613 -6.64 24.16 39.47
CA GLY A 613 -6.70 23.83 38.06
C GLY A 613 -7.01 22.35 37.83
N ASN A 614 -7.23 22.02 36.56
CA ASN A 614 -7.66 20.69 36.15
C ASN A 614 -6.54 19.86 35.51
N GLU A 615 -5.31 20.37 35.42
CA GLU A 615 -4.16 19.67 34.86
C GLU A 615 -3.32 19.04 35.96
N LEU A 616 -3.26 17.71 36.00
CA LEU A 616 -2.52 16.98 37.00
C LEU A 616 -1.00 17.12 36.80
N LYS A 617 -0.28 17.31 37.90
CA LYS A 617 1.17 17.36 37.96
C LYS A 617 1.74 16.21 38.76
N CYS A 618 2.99 15.85 38.47
CA CYS A 618 3.85 15.01 39.30
C CYS A 618 5.20 15.72 39.49
N ASP A 619 5.67 15.88 40.73
CA ASP A 619 6.91 16.61 41.07
C ASP A 619 7.00 17.99 40.38
N ASN A 620 5.89 18.74 40.44
CA ASN A 620 5.69 20.05 39.78
C ASN A 620 5.80 20.05 38.24
N ARG A 621 5.80 18.87 37.59
CA ARG A 621 5.77 18.73 36.12
C ARG A 621 4.36 18.38 35.66
N LYS A 622 3.85 19.09 34.66
CA LYS A 622 2.56 18.76 34.04
C LYS A 622 2.62 17.36 33.43
N LEU A 623 1.64 16.53 33.75
CA LEU A 623 1.52 15.20 33.18
C LEU A 623 0.84 15.28 31.82
N SER A 624 1.42 14.59 30.84
CA SER A 624 0.87 14.48 29.49
C SER A 624 0.43 13.03 29.21
N THR A 625 -0.67 12.91 28.49
CA THR A 625 -1.22 11.65 28.01
C THR A 625 -1.66 11.77 26.55
N THR A 626 -2.03 10.62 25.98
CA THR A 626 -2.38 10.50 24.56
C THR A 626 -3.87 10.32 24.39
N TYR A 627 -4.42 10.95 23.36
CA TYR A 627 -5.81 10.92 23.01
C TYR A 627 -5.99 10.59 21.52
N LEU A 628 -7.18 10.12 21.15
CA LEU A 628 -7.60 9.96 19.77
C LEU A 628 -8.92 10.67 19.54
N ARG A 629 -9.04 11.39 18.43
CA ARG A 629 -10.32 11.95 17.98
C ARG A 629 -11.17 10.84 17.38
N VAL A 630 -12.42 10.71 17.83
CA VAL A 630 -13.40 9.76 17.30
C VAL A 630 -14.66 10.52 16.91
N GLY A 631 -14.61 11.09 15.69
CA GLY A 631 -15.69 11.91 15.14
C GLY A 631 -15.82 13.29 15.78
N PHE A 632 -16.98 13.90 15.56
CA PHE A 632 -17.37 15.23 16.02
C PHE A 632 -18.74 15.13 16.72
N ASP A 633 -19.08 16.11 17.56
CA ASP A 633 -20.46 16.29 18.05
C ASP A 633 -21.33 17.02 17.01
N ALA A 634 -22.57 17.34 17.39
CA ALA A 634 -23.53 17.98 16.48
C ALA A 634 -23.13 19.41 16.09
N GLU A 635 -22.37 20.08 16.94
CA GLU A 635 -21.87 21.45 16.75
C GLU A 635 -20.50 21.48 16.04
N GLY A 636 -19.91 20.32 15.77
CA GLY A 636 -18.63 20.19 15.07
C GLY A 636 -17.40 20.23 15.99
N ALA A 637 -17.57 20.18 17.32
CA ALA A 637 -16.46 20.08 18.25
C ALA A 637 -15.87 18.65 18.24
N TRP A 638 -14.58 18.56 18.56
CA TRP A 638 -13.86 17.29 18.54
C TRP A 638 -14.30 16.40 19.70
N ARG A 639 -14.66 15.14 19.40
CA ARG A 639 -14.85 14.11 20.42
C ARG A 639 -13.53 13.39 20.66
N VAL A 640 -12.91 13.66 21.79
CA VAL A 640 -11.54 13.22 22.10
C VAL A 640 -11.56 12.23 23.25
N PHE A 641 -10.93 11.06 23.05
CA PHE A 641 -10.94 9.96 24.02
C PHE A 641 -9.52 9.60 24.45
N SER A 642 -9.32 9.43 25.76
CA SER A 642 -8.03 9.03 26.32
C SER A 642 -7.65 7.62 25.85
N LEU A 643 -6.45 7.47 25.32
CA LEU A 643 -5.90 6.14 25.05
C LEU A 643 -5.45 5.50 26.35
N ARG A 644 -5.53 4.16 26.40
CA ARG A 644 -5.00 3.39 27.53
C ARG A 644 -3.54 3.72 27.74
N LYS A 645 -3.13 3.74 29.01
CA LYS A 645 -1.76 4.14 29.38
C LYS A 645 -0.71 3.06 29.02
N ASP A 646 -1.12 1.89 28.56
CA ASP A 646 -0.27 0.83 28.00
C ASP A 646 -0.49 0.63 26.49
N PHE A 647 -1.27 1.48 25.82
CA PHE A 647 -1.48 1.40 24.38
C PHE A 647 -0.30 2.00 23.62
N HIS A 648 0.11 1.29 22.57
CA HIS A 648 0.98 1.81 21.52
C HIS A 648 0.35 1.48 20.16
N PRO A 649 0.41 2.38 19.16
CA PRO A 649 0.05 2.03 17.78
C PRO A 649 0.70 0.72 17.35
N ALA A 650 -0.09 -0.16 16.72
CA ALA A 650 0.42 -1.40 16.17
C ALA A 650 1.48 -1.10 15.09
N THR A 651 2.55 -1.89 15.06
CA THR A 651 3.46 -1.93 13.91
C THR A 651 2.72 -2.53 12.73
N LYS A 652 2.77 -1.85 11.57
CA LYS A 652 2.10 -2.31 10.35
C LYS A 652 3.10 -2.47 9.23
N LEU A 653 3.01 -3.59 8.52
CA LEU A 653 3.68 -3.79 7.24
C LEU A 653 2.61 -3.79 6.16
N GLN A 654 2.66 -2.83 5.24
CA GLN A 654 1.75 -2.81 4.09
C GLN A 654 1.93 -4.09 3.28
N GLN A 655 0.82 -4.72 2.89
CA GLN A 655 0.81 -5.91 2.05
C GLN A 655 0.11 -5.66 0.71
N GLU A 656 -0.83 -4.70 0.70
CA GLU A 656 -1.65 -4.35 -0.45
C GLU A 656 -1.96 -2.85 -0.43
N ASP A 657 -2.26 -2.28 -1.58
CA ASP A 657 -2.74 -0.90 -1.66
C ASP A 657 -3.86 -0.72 -2.66
N ASP A 658 -3.67 -1.05 -3.95
CA ASP A 658 -4.63 -0.72 -5.02
C ASP A 658 -4.79 -1.80 -6.11
N ILE A 659 -3.73 -2.50 -6.49
CA ILE A 659 -3.77 -3.65 -7.41
C ILE A 659 -3.22 -4.88 -6.69
N SER A 660 -4.10 -5.82 -6.36
CA SER A 660 -3.76 -7.06 -5.64
C SER A 660 -4.08 -8.28 -6.51
N ALA A 661 -3.19 -9.26 -6.51
CA ALA A 661 -3.47 -10.61 -6.97
C ALA A 661 -3.69 -11.53 -5.77
N SER A 662 -4.70 -12.39 -5.82
CA SER A 662 -4.97 -13.33 -4.73
C SER A 662 -5.30 -14.74 -5.21
N VAL A 663 -5.12 -15.73 -4.34
CA VAL A 663 -5.44 -17.14 -4.60
C VAL A 663 -6.02 -17.79 -3.35
N VAL A 664 -6.96 -18.70 -3.55
CA VAL A 664 -7.60 -19.48 -2.48
C VAL A 664 -7.07 -20.91 -2.50
N VAL A 665 -6.53 -21.35 -1.36
CA VAL A 665 -5.84 -22.64 -1.24
C VAL A 665 -6.46 -23.47 -0.13
N PRO A 666 -6.80 -24.76 -0.35
CA PRO A 666 -7.24 -25.63 0.72
C PRO A 666 -6.19 -25.73 1.84
N GLN A 667 -6.57 -25.59 3.10
CA GLN A 667 -5.62 -25.60 4.23
C GLN A 667 -4.71 -26.84 4.26
N HIS A 668 -5.25 -28.02 3.94
CA HIS A 668 -4.45 -29.26 3.92
C HIS A 668 -3.36 -29.23 2.83
N ALA A 669 -3.59 -28.58 1.70
CA ALA A 669 -2.60 -28.47 0.63
C ALA A 669 -1.45 -27.52 1.01
N ALA A 670 -1.75 -26.47 1.78
CA ALA A 670 -0.72 -25.60 2.37
C ALA A 670 0.06 -26.28 3.53
N GLN A 671 -0.43 -27.40 4.06
CA GLN A 671 0.22 -28.20 5.13
C GLN A 671 0.89 -29.48 4.60
N ALA A 672 0.49 -30.00 3.45
CA ALA A 672 0.96 -31.29 2.91
C ALA A 672 2.43 -31.29 2.44
N SER A 673 3.10 -30.13 2.40
CA SER A 673 4.56 -30.05 2.22
C SER A 673 5.36 -30.48 3.46
N HIS A 674 4.69 -30.82 4.58
CA HIS A 674 5.33 -31.36 5.76
C HIS A 674 5.48 -32.88 5.64
N GLY A 675 6.65 -33.33 5.18
CA GLY A 675 7.11 -34.69 5.43
C GLY A 675 6.96 -35.00 6.92
N THR A 676 6.33 -36.12 7.23
CA THR A 676 6.05 -36.59 8.60
C THR A 676 7.32 -36.62 9.44
N SER A 677 7.62 -35.55 10.18
CA SER A 677 8.39 -35.65 11.40
C SER A 677 7.37 -35.69 12.54
N LYS A 678 7.38 -36.79 13.29
CA LYS A 678 6.65 -36.92 14.55
C LYS A 678 7.24 -35.89 15.53
N LEU A 679 6.74 -34.67 15.49
CA LEU A 679 6.80 -33.79 16.65
C LEU A 679 5.70 -34.25 17.62
N PRO A 680 6.00 -34.43 18.91
CA PRO A 680 5.01 -34.87 19.88
C PRO A 680 3.85 -33.87 19.87
N PRO A 681 2.59 -34.32 20.02
CA PRO A 681 1.47 -33.41 20.11
C PRO A 681 1.76 -32.43 21.24
N ALA A 682 1.63 -31.14 20.96
CA ALA A 682 1.55 -30.13 22.01
C ALA A 682 0.57 -30.67 23.06
N ALA A 683 1.03 -30.80 24.31
CA ALA A 683 0.22 -31.32 25.40
C ALA A 683 -1.17 -30.69 25.33
N SER A 684 -2.20 -31.53 25.18
CA SER A 684 -3.58 -31.08 25.21
C SER A 684 -3.76 -30.18 26.43
N PRO A 685 -4.27 -28.95 26.30
CA PRO A 685 -4.77 -28.25 27.47
C PRO A 685 -5.83 -29.17 28.06
N ALA A 686 -5.72 -29.46 29.36
CA ALA A 686 -6.66 -30.33 30.08
C ALA A 686 -8.10 -29.99 29.67
N LYS A 687 -8.88 -31.02 29.31
CA LYS A 687 -10.32 -30.90 29.01
C LYS A 687 -10.97 -30.11 30.15
N ILE A 688 -11.34 -28.87 29.87
CA ILE A 688 -12.34 -28.15 30.64
C ILE A 688 -13.60 -28.27 29.82
N GLU A 689 -14.53 -29.11 30.26
CA GLU A 689 -15.90 -29.14 29.74
C GLU A 689 -16.49 -27.73 29.90
N MET A 690 -16.85 -27.10 28.78
CA MET A 690 -17.62 -25.86 28.75
C MET A 690 -19.11 -26.23 28.71
N PRO A 691 -19.95 -25.73 29.61
CA PRO A 691 -21.39 -25.90 29.48
C PRO A 691 -21.92 -25.06 28.31
N GLU A 692 -22.95 -25.58 27.62
CA GLU A 692 -23.62 -24.95 26.49
C GLU A 692 -24.07 -23.51 26.82
N ALA A 693 -23.68 -22.55 25.98
CA ALA A 693 -24.07 -21.15 26.12
C ALA A 693 -25.38 -20.90 25.35
N ASN A 694 -26.43 -20.56 26.10
CA ASN A 694 -27.69 -20.05 25.57
C ASN A 694 -27.49 -18.76 24.76
N SER A 695 -28.13 -18.73 23.60
CA SER A 695 -28.25 -17.57 22.72
C SER A 695 -28.96 -16.40 23.38
N GLY A 696 -28.34 -15.22 23.34
CA GLY A 696 -29.02 -13.94 23.53
C GLY A 696 -28.36 -13.01 24.53
N THR A 697 -27.31 -12.29 24.12
CA THR A 697 -27.02 -10.89 24.54
C THR A 697 -25.79 -10.35 23.82
N THR A 698 -25.81 -9.06 23.50
CA THR A 698 -24.76 -8.28 22.83
C THR A 698 -23.44 -8.32 23.61
N GLY A 699 -22.54 -9.22 23.24
CA GLY A 699 -21.19 -9.34 23.79
C GLY A 699 -20.14 -8.84 22.79
N PHE A 700 -19.25 -7.94 23.23
CA PHE A 700 -18.04 -7.61 22.48
C PHE A 700 -17.17 -8.85 22.32
N LEU A 701 -16.78 -9.18 21.09
CA LEU A 701 -15.90 -10.29 20.74
C LEU A 701 -14.53 -10.13 21.44
N ILE A 702 -14.15 -11.09 22.28
CA ILE A 702 -12.84 -11.14 22.96
C ILE A 702 -12.09 -12.38 22.45
N ARG A 703 -10.74 -12.27 22.38
CA ARG A 703 -9.67 -13.23 22.02
C ARG A 703 -9.91 -14.76 22.05
N GLY A 704 -10.92 -15.29 22.74
CA GLY A 704 -11.23 -16.71 22.78
C GLY A 704 -11.86 -17.24 21.48
N ASP A 705 -12.57 -16.41 20.73
CA ASP A 705 -13.34 -16.89 19.56
C ASP A 705 -12.46 -17.20 18.33
N PHE A 706 -11.21 -16.73 18.33
CA PHE A 706 -10.23 -17.03 17.28
C PHE A 706 -9.36 -18.25 17.57
N ALA A 707 -9.47 -18.85 18.76
CA ALA A 707 -8.60 -19.92 19.18
C ALA A 707 -9.40 -21.16 19.59
N VAL A 708 -9.35 -22.15 18.69
CA VAL A 708 -9.64 -23.59 18.88
C VAL A 708 -11.07 -24.06 18.52
N ALA A 709 -11.20 -24.42 17.23
CA ALA A 709 -12.10 -25.39 16.56
C ALA A 709 -13.63 -25.24 16.68
N PRO A 710 -14.30 -25.00 15.53
CA PRO A 710 -14.85 -26.12 14.74
C PRO A 710 -14.44 -26.14 13.24
N TYR A 711 -13.46 -25.33 12.81
CA TYR A 711 -13.18 -25.12 11.38
C TYR A 711 -11.97 -25.90 10.83
N ALA A 712 -11.87 -27.20 11.12
CA ALA A 712 -10.96 -28.06 10.38
C ALA A 712 -11.42 -28.11 8.90
N ASN A 713 -10.50 -27.92 7.94
CA ASN A 713 -10.71 -28.00 6.48
C ASN A 713 -11.22 -26.74 5.72
N ARG A 714 -11.08 -25.52 6.26
CA ARG A 714 -11.35 -24.30 5.46
C ARG A 714 -10.21 -24.01 4.47
N SER A 715 -10.51 -23.27 3.41
CA SER A 715 -9.48 -22.70 2.54
C SER A 715 -8.85 -21.45 3.17
N LEU A 716 -7.68 -21.07 2.66
CA LEU A 716 -6.93 -19.89 3.06
C LEU A 716 -6.75 -18.98 1.85
N LYS A 717 -6.91 -17.67 2.04
CA LYS A 717 -6.63 -16.67 1.00
C LYS A 717 -5.23 -16.10 1.18
N PHE A 718 -4.45 -16.12 0.10
CA PHE A 718 -3.14 -15.47 0.01
C PHE A 718 -3.22 -14.34 -1.01
N VAL A 719 -2.53 -13.24 -0.72
CA VAL A 719 -2.59 -12.02 -1.53
C VAL A 719 -1.18 -11.47 -1.70
N GLN A 720 -0.94 -10.81 -2.83
CA GLN A 720 0.31 -10.12 -3.12
C GLN A 720 0.01 -8.88 -3.96
N ASN A 721 0.63 -7.77 -3.58
CA ASN A 721 0.54 -6.52 -4.33
C ASN A 721 1.31 -6.64 -5.66
N CYS A 722 0.64 -6.31 -6.77
CA CYS A 722 1.18 -6.37 -8.12
C CYS A 722 2.12 -5.19 -8.44
N GLU A 723 2.17 -4.17 -7.58
CA GLU A 723 2.89 -2.92 -7.79
C GLU A 723 4.18 -2.89 -6.95
N TYR A 724 5.27 -2.33 -7.49
CA TYR A 724 6.50 -1.97 -6.77
C TYR A 724 6.48 -0.54 -6.24
N ARG A 725 5.75 0.36 -6.92
CA ARG A 725 5.56 1.76 -6.52
C ARG A 725 4.07 2.12 -6.55
N LEU A 726 3.64 2.93 -5.58
CA LEU A 726 2.25 3.29 -5.36
C LEU A 726 1.98 4.71 -5.86
N PHE A 727 1.00 4.89 -6.74
CA PHE A 727 0.63 6.19 -7.29
C PHE A 727 -0.23 7.01 -6.33
N GLN A 728 0.39 7.51 -5.26
CA GLN A 728 -0.26 8.19 -4.14
C GLN A 728 -0.84 9.54 -4.54
N ARG A 729 -1.93 9.92 -3.85
CA ARG A 729 -2.51 11.27 -3.88
C ARG A 729 -2.45 11.85 -2.46
N PRO A 730 -1.40 12.61 -2.12
CA PRO A 730 -1.18 13.08 -0.75
C PRO A 730 -2.03 14.34 -0.49
N ASP A 731 -3.35 14.15 -0.31
CA ASP A 731 -4.31 15.25 -0.15
C ASP A 731 -3.97 16.16 1.05
N ASP A 732 -3.44 15.61 2.13
CA ASP A 732 -3.12 16.34 3.36
C ASP A 732 -1.74 17.03 3.32
N ALA A 733 -0.85 16.64 2.40
CA ALA A 733 0.52 17.17 2.32
C ALA A 733 0.60 18.62 1.85
N ILE A 734 -0.52 19.17 1.36
CA ILE A 734 -0.64 20.62 1.12
C ILE A 734 -0.46 21.44 2.42
N HIS A 735 -0.78 20.83 3.56
CA HIS A 735 -0.54 21.40 4.88
C HIS A 735 0.87 21.04 5.37
N ARG A 736 1.77 22.03 5.35
CA ARG A 736 3.18 21.90 5.74
C ARG A 736 3.33 21.20 7.10
N GLY A 737 4.14 20.15 7.15
CA GLY A 737 4.47 19.37 8.34
C GLY A 737 3.43 18.33 8.76
N TYR A 738 2.28 18.27 8.07
CA TYR A 738 1.18 17.37 8.44
C TYR A 738 1.44 15.94 7.96
N ASP A 739 1.66 15.74 6.65
CA ASP A 739 2.00 14.44 6.06
C ASP A 739 3.52 14.25 6.03
N LYS A 740 4.04 13.72 7.14
CA LYS A 740 5.48 13.51 7.32
C LYS A 740 6.05 12.47 6.37
N GLN A 741 5.26 11.46 6.00
CA GLN A 741 5.72 10.43 5.06
C GLN A 741 5.87 11.03 3.67
N ALA A 742 4.86 11.76 3.19
CA ALA A 742 4.95 12.41 1.89
C ALA A 742 6.11 13.42 1.84
N GLU A 743 6.28 14.25 2.85
CA GLU A 743 7.41 15.20 2.86
C GLU A 743 8.78 14.51 2.90
N ASN A 744 8.91 13.39 3.62
CA ASN A 744 10.13 12.59 3.61
C ASN A 744 10.38 11.95 2.24
N ASP A 745 9.35 11.37 1.62
CA ASP A 745 9.44 10.75 0.29
C ASP A 745 9.83 11.78 -0.77
N PHE A 746 9.21 12.97 -0.75
CA PHE A 746 9.50 14.06 -1.70
C PHE A 746 10.94 14.57 -1.61
N ALA A 747 11.54 14.50 -0.41
CA ALA A 747 12.93 14.91 -0.21
C ALA A 747 13.94 13.89 -0.75
N GLN A 748 13.54 12.65 -1.02
CA GLN A 748 14.43 11.63 -1.59
C GLN A 748 14.67 11.83 -3.09
N PRO A 749 15.81 11.38 -3.64
CA PRO A 749 16.06 11.40 -5.08
C PRO A 749 15.28 10.29 -5.83
N GLY A 750 15.17 10.42 -7.16
CA GLY A 750 14.59 9.39 -8.03
C GLY A 750 13.06 9.37 -8.11
N ASN A 751 12.38 10.38 -7.56
CA ASN A 751 10.93 10.50 -7.58
C ASN A 751 10.36 10.69 -9.01
N PHE A 752 9.14 10.19 -9.20
CA PHE A 752 8.28 10.53 -10.32
C PHE A 752 7.09 11.33 -9.79
N PHE A 753 7.00 12.61 -10.16
CA PHE A 753 5.91 13.51 -9.78
C PHE A 753 4.96 13.77 -10.94
N SER A 754 3.71 14.05 -10.61
CA SER A 754 2.75 14.61 -11.55
C SER A 754 1.80 15.58 -10.86
N ASN A 755 1.41 16.63 -11.57
CA ASN A 755 0.52 17.69 -11.09
C ASN A 755 1.07 18.50 -9.90
N TYR A 756 2.35 18.84 -9.97
CA TYR A 756 2.99 19.81 -9.07
C TYR A 756 3.53 21.02 -9.84
N GLN A 757 3.76 22.12 -9.15
CA GLN A 757 4.44 23.27 -9.74
C GLN A 757 5.94 22.99 -9.90
N PRO A 758 6.54 23.33 -11.06
CA PRO A 758 8.00 23.34 -11.23
C PRO A 758 8.57 24.60 -10.58
N LEU A 759 8.96 24.51 -9.31
CA LEU A 759 9.47 25.65 -8.55
C LEU A 759 10.94 25.89 -8.87
N THR A 760 11.36 27.16 -8.88
CA THR A 760 12.74 27.59 -9.19
C THR A 760 13.53 27.93 -7.94
N ARG A 761 14.84 28.17 -8.08
CA ARG A 761 15.66 28.74 -7.00
C ARG A 761 15.05 30.00 -6.37
N ALA A 762 14.44 30.89 -7.18
CA ALA A 762 13.81 32.10 -6.67
C ALA A 762 12.57 31.79 -5.81
N ASP A 763 11.81 30.74 -6.15
CA ASP A 763 10.72 30.25 -5.31
C ASP A 763 11.25 29.69 -3.98
N ALA A 764 12.36 28.94 -4.01
CA ALA A 764 12.99 28.44 -2.78
C ALA A 764 13.44 29.58 -1.86
N GLN A 765 14.01 30.66 -2.42
CA GLN A 765 14.39 31.85 -1.65
C GLN A 765 13.18 32.54 -1.03
N ARG A 766 12.08 32.70 -1.78
CA ARG A 766 10.81 33.24 -1.23
C ARG A 766 10.24 32.37 -0.12
N GLU A 767 10.30 31.05 -0.26
CA GLU A 767 9.86 30.13 0.81
C GLU A 767 10.74 30.26 2.07
N LEU A 768 12.03 30.56 1.96
CA LEU A 768 12.89 30.83 3.11
C LEU A 768 12.63 32.20 3.76
N GLU A 769 12.28 33.20 2.96
CA GLU A 769 11.90 34.54 3.44
C GLU A 769 10.60 34.51 4.26
N ASP A 770 9.66 33.61 3.91
CA ASP A 770 8.49 33.29 4.73
C ASP A 770 8.86 32.38 5.93
N SER A 771 9.69 32.92 6.83
CA SER A 771 10.23 32.20 7.98
C SER A 771 9.16 31.52 8.86
N ILE A 772 7.97 32.12 8.99
CA ILE A 772 6.88 31.60 9.82
C ILE A 772 6.33 30.31 9.21
N ASN A 773 6.02 30.30 7.90
CA ASN A 773 5.51 29.09 7.27
C ASN A 773 6.61 28.10 6.90
N PHE A 774 7.85 28.54 6.72
CA PHE A 774 8.99 27.67 6.45
C PHE A 774 9.24 26.68 7.59
N THR A 775 9.21 27.16 8.84
CA THR A 775 9.45 26.34 10.03
C THR A 775 8.41 25.24 10.27
N LYS A 776 7.28 25.27 9.55
CA LYS A 776 6.25 24.23 9.59
C LYS A 776 6.62 22.99 8.79
N PHE A 777 7.50 23.09 7.79
CA PHE A 777 7.96 21.92 7.04
C PHE A 777 8.72 20.96 7.96
N THR A 778 8.63 19.66 7.66
CA THR A 778 9.50 18.66 8.29
C THR A 778 10.97 18.91 7.94
N PRO A 779 11.91 18.43 8.77
CA PRO A 779 13.34 18.61 8.49
C PRO A 779 13.79 18.15 7.08
N PRO A 780 13.35 16.99 6.54
CA PRO A 780 13.74 16.58 5.19
C PRO A 780 13.33 17.59 4.10
N MET A 781 12.08 18.08 4.13
CA MET A 781 11.59 19.05 3.15
C MET A 781 12.26 20.42 3.32
N ALA A 782 12.51 20.84 4.57
CA ALA A 782 13.21 22.09 4.85
C ALA A 782 14.65 22.08 4.32
N GLU A 783 15.39 20.99 4.49
CA GLU A 783 16.75 20.85 3.95
C GLU A 783 16.78 20.86 2.42
N LEU A 784 15.82 20.20 1.78
CA LEU A 784 15.63 20.24 0.33
C LEU A 784 15.41 21.67 -0.19
N ILE A 785 14.53 22.45 0.45
CA ILE A 785 14.27 23.85 0.08
C ILE A 785 15.54 24.70 0.27
N LYS A 786 16.26 24.53 1.38
CA LYS A 786 17.54 25.23 1.63
C LYS A 786 18.57 24.90 0.56
N ALA A 787 18.69 23.63 0.17
CA ALA A 787 19.58 23.21 -0.90
C ALA A 787 19.19 23.88 -2.24
N ALA A 788 17.90 23.87 -2.58
CA ALA A 788 17.37 24.49 -3.79
C ALA A 788 17.60 26.01 -3.85
N ALA A 789 17.61 26.70 -2.71
CA ALA A 789 17.90 28.15 -2.64
C ALA A 789 19.38 28.48 -2.85
N ARG A 790 20.30 27.57 -2.47
CA ARG A 790 21.75 27.77 -2.52
C ARG A 790 22.34 27.51 -3.90
N GLU A 791 21.95 26.41 -4.51
CA GLU A 791 22.60 25.88 -5.70
C GLU A 791 22.17 26.63 -6.97
N VAL A 792 23.17 27.02 -7.77
CA VAL A 792 23.00 27.86 -8.96
C VAL A 792 22.91 27.04 -10.24
N ASP A 793 23.37 25.78 -10.19
CA ASP A 793 23.46 24.87 -11.33
C ASP A 793 22.18 24.03 -11.53
N ARG A 794 22.22 23.12 -12.51
CA ARG A 794 21.11 22.21 -12.87
C ARG A 794 20.97 21.09 -11.81
N PRO A 795 19.73 20.61 -11.53
CA PRO A 795 18.47 20.98 -12.17
C PRO A 795 17.90 22.33 -11.69
N LYS A 796 17.34 23.09 -12.64
CA LYS A 796 16.69 24.40 -12.38
C LYS A 796 15.46 24.31 -11.47
N PHE A 797 14.79 23.16 -11.44
CA PHE A 797 13.49 23.01 -10.80
C PHE A 797 13.53 22.09 -9.57
N PHE A 798 12.57 22.28 -8.68
CA PHE A 798 12.27 21.36 -7.57
C PHE A 798 10.77 21.35 -7.28
N VAL A 799 10.31 20.38 -6.51
CA VAL A 799 8.90 20.27 -6.08
C VAL A 799 8.79 20.36 -4.55
N THR A 800 7.72 20.99 -4.05
CA THR A 800 7.32 20.90 -2.64
C THR A 800 5.93 20.31 -2.51
N THR A 801 5.64 19.69 -1.37
CA THR A 801 4.31 19.13 -1.05
C THR A 801 3.22 20.20 -1.01
N ALA A 802 3.58 21.44 -0.63
CA ALA A 802 2.65 22.56 -0.45
C ALA A 802 2.22 23.27 -1.75
N GLN A 803 2.84 22.96 -2.90
CA GLN A 803 2.59 23.66 -4.17
C GLN A 803 2.12 22.71 -5.30
N PRO A 804 0.90 22.13 -5.21
CA PRO A 804 0.28 21.43 -6.33
C PRO A 804 0.15 22.32 -7.58
N ARG A 805 0.12 21.71 -8.76
CA ARG A 805 -0.02 22.41 -10.05
C ARG A 805 -1.27 23.29 -10.06
N LEU A 806 -1.14 24.52 -10.57
CA LEU A 806 -2.27 25.37 -10.88
C LEU A 806 -2.91 24.95 -12.21
N VAL A 807 -4.21 24.75 -12.18
CA VAL A 807 -5.08 24.51 -13.35
C VAL A 807 -6.18 25.55 -13.28
N ASP A 808 -6.28 26.40 -14.30
CA ASP A 808 -7.22 27.54 -14.34
C ASP A 808 -7.14 28.44 -13.10
N GLY A 809 -5.91 28.73 -12.66
CA GLY A 809 -5.63 29.58 -11.49
C GLY A 809 -5.90 28.94 -10.13
N LYS A 810 -6.28 27.66 -10.06
CA LYS A 810 -6.52 26.94 -8.80
C LYS A 810 -5.61 25.74 -8.65
N MET A 811 -5.15 25.48 -7.43
CA MET A 811 -4.38 24.27 -7.14
C MET A 811 -5.23 23.03 -7.47
N THR A 812 -4.64 22.10 -8.23
CA THR A 812 -5.28 20.82 -8.54
C THR A 812 -5.59 20.05 -7.26
N LYS A 813 -6.71 19.34 -7.26
CA LYS A 813 -7.08 18.37 -6.21
C LYS A 813 -6.58 16.96 -6.51
N ASN A 814 -5.68 16.82 -7.48
CA ASN A 814 -5.10 15.54 -7.87
C ASN A 814 -3.56 15.59 -7.98
N PRO A 815 -2.84 16.10 -6.95
CA PRO A 815 -1.38 16.00 -6.90
C PRO A 815 -0.97 14.53 -6.80
N ARG A 816 0.12 14.12 -7.47
CA ARG A 816 0.53 12.72 -7.52
C ARG A 816 2.04 12.53 -7.45
N TYR A 817 2.44 11.42 -6.86
CA TYR A 817 3.81 10.91 -6.94
C TYR A 817 3.83 9.38 -6.88
N LEU A 818 4.93 8.75 -7.33
CA LEU A 818 5.17 7.32 -7.16
C LEU A 818 5.96 7.07 -5.86
N GLN A 819 5.26 6.60 -4.84
CA GLN A 819 5.86 6.20 -3.57
C GLN A 819 6.49 4.80 -3.71
N ASN A 820 7.74 4.63 -3.27
CA ASN A 820 8.32 3.29 -3.13
C ASN A 820 7.56 2.50 -2.07
N ARG A 821 7.30 1.22 -2.36
CA ARG A 821 6.70 0.31 -1.38
C ARG A 821 7.53 0.24 -0.10
N GLN A 822 6.85 0.37 1.04
CA GLN A 822 7.51 0.53 2.34
C GLN A 822 8.27 -0.73 2.77
N ASP A 823 7.87 -1.92 2.30
CA ASP A 823 8.60 -3.17 2.52
C ASP A 823 9.96 -3.20 1.80
N LEU A 824 10.11 -2.48 0.68
CA LEU A 824 11.40 -2.31 -0.01
C LEU A 824 12.30 -1.29 0.68
N VAL A 825 11.71 -0.23 1.23
CA VAL A 825 12.43 0.87 1.90
C VAL A 825 12.88 0.49 3.31
N HIS A 826 12.14 -0.40 3.98
CA HIS A 826 12.41 -0.81 5.36
C HIS A 826 12.69 -2.33 5.50
N PRO A 827 13.74 -2.86 4.82
CA PRO A 827 14.02 -4.30 4.80
C PRO A 827 14.30 -4.89 6.19
N ARG A 828 14.89 -4.10 7.10
CA ARG A 828 15.10 -4.47 8.50
C ARG A 828 13.79 -4.80 9.21
N GLU A 829 12.75 -3.97 9.03
CA GLU A 829 11.45 -4.17 9.69
C GLU A 829 10.72 -5.39 9.15
N VAL A 830 10.88 -5.67 7.85
CA VAL A 830 10.34 -6.88 7.21
C VAL A 830 11.04 -8.14 7.76
N HIS A 831 12.39 -8.13 7.82
CA HIS A 831 13.18 -9.23 8.40
C HIS A 831 12.82 -9.47 9.86
N LEU A 832 12.77 -8.41 10.66
CA LEU A 832 12.41 -8.49 12.07
C LEU A 832 11.00 -9.06 12.28
N ALA A 833 10.03 -8.67 11.45
CA ALA A 833 8.68 -9.23 11.49
C ALA A 833 8.64 -10.71 11.08
N GLU A 834 9.43 -11.10 10.06
CA GLU A 834 9.63 -12.50 9.67
C GLU A 834 10.21 -13.35 10.80
N MET A 835 11.37 -12.96 11.32
CA MET A 835 12.03 -13.70 12.41
C MET A 835 11.13 -13.78 13.65
N ALA A 836 10.46 -12.69 14.01
CA ALA A 836 9.51 -12.68 15.11
C ALA A 836 8.33 -13.66 14.90
N THR A 837 7.80 -13.75 13.67
CA THR A 837 6.72 -14.71 13.34
C THR A 837 7.25 -16.14 13.38
N ARG A 838 8.44 -16.39 12.82
CA ARG A 838 9.08 -17.71 12.81
C ARG A 838 9.37 -18.22 14.21
N LEU A 839 9.92 -17.39 15.09
CA LEU A 839 10.14 -17.70 16.51
C LEU A 839 8.82 -18.03 17.21
N PHE A 840 7.78 -17.23 16.98
CA PHE A 840 6.45 -17.47 17.54
C PHE A 840 5.87 -18.81 17.09
N ARG A 841 6.09 -19.22 15.85
CA ARG A 841 5.58 -20.49 15.28
C ARG A 841 6.55 -21.67 15.43
N ARG A 842 7.77 -21.44 15.93
CA ARG A 842 8.90 -22.40 15.94
C ARG A 842 9.17 -22.98 14.55
N LEU A 843 9.11 -22.12 13.54
CA LEU A 843 9.20 -22.50 12.13
C LEU A 843 10.61 -22.20 11.59
N PRO A 844 11.44 -23.22 11.27
CA PRO A 844 12.78 -23.02 10.72
C PRO A 844 12.79 -22.18 9.44
N THR A 845 13.90 -21.51 9.13
CA THR A 845 14.09 -20.72 7.89
C THR A 845 13.98 -21.55 6.62
N SER A 846 14.30 -22.85 6.69
CA SER A 846 14.16 -23.81 5.59
C SER A 846 12.71 -24.12 5.21
N GLN A 847 11.74 -23.76 6.06
CA GLN A 847 10.31 -23.96 5.78
C GLN A 847 9.61 -22.67 5.35
N PRO A 848 8.59 -22.75 4.48
CA PRO A 848 7.86 -21.59 4.01
C PRO A 848 7.02 -20.95 5.12
N LEU A 849 7.09 -19.62 5.27
CA LEU A 849 6.26 -18.88 6.20
C LEU A 849 4.95 -18.43 5.53
N HIS A 850 3.89 -19.21 5.71
CA HIS A 850 2.57 -18.85 5.19
C HIS A 850 1.89 -17.75 6.01
N ARG A 851 1.46 -16.67 5.35
CA ARG A 851 0.72 -15.54 5.96
C ARG A 851 -0.62 -15.33 5.25
N PRO A 852 -1.63 -16.18 5.54
CA PRO A 852 -2.95 -16.01 4.94
C PRO A 852 -3.66 -14.77 5.51
N VAL A 853 -4.64 -14.27 4.77
CA VAL A 853 -5.57 -13.24 5.25
C VAL A 853 -6.30 -13.73 6.50
N ASN A 854 -6.33 -12.91 7.55
CA ASN A 854 -6.99 -13.25 8.81
C ASN A 854 -8.30 -12.48 9.03
N ALA A 855 -8.40 -11.26 8.52
CA ALA A 855 -9.57 -10.41 8.69
C ALA A 855 -9.88 -9.66 7.39
N VAL A 856 -11.14 -9.70 6.97
CA VAL A 856 -11.63 -8.96 5.81
C VAL A 856 -12.49 -7.80 6.31
N LEU A 857 -12.06 -6.56 6.05
CA LEU A 857 -12.60 -5.34 6.64
C LEU A 857 -12.93 -4.29 5.56
N PRO A 858 -13.93 -4.52 4.68
CA PRO A 858 -14.31 -3.56 3.65
C PRO A 858 -14.72 -2.21 4.25
N GLY A 859 -14.41 -1.12 3.55
CA GLY A 859 -14.76 0.22 3.96
C GLY A 859 -15.91 0.79 3.13
N ARG A 860 -16.68 1.69 3.73
CA ARG A 860 -17.78 2.40 3.08
C ARG A 860 -17.63 3.91 3.24
N ARG A 861 -18.01 4.67 2.21
CA ARG A 861 -18.16 6.12 2.31
C ARG A 861 -19.62 6.45 2.62
N ASN A 862 -19.86 6.92 3.82
CA ASN A 862 -21.17 7.43 4.23
C ASN A 862 -21.26 8.94 4.00
N ASN A 863 -22.47 9.45 3.77
CA ASN A 863 -22.71 10.89 3.59
C ASN A 863 -24.07 11.33 4.19
N PRO A 864 -24.15 12.57 4.72
CA PRO A 864 -25.42 13.20 5.05
C PRO A 864 -26.24 13.50 3.78
N PRO A 865 -27.52 13.87 3.91
CA PRO A 865 -28.28 14.38 2.78
C PRO A 865 -27.72 15.76 2.34
N GLU A 866 -27.59 15.99 1.04
CA GLU A 866 -27.24 17.28 0.44
C GLU A 866 -28.19 17.57 -0.74
N PRO A 867 -28.32 18.82 -1.24
CA PRO A 867 -29.15 19.09 -2.42
C PRO A 867 -28.75 18.20 -3.61
N GLY A 868 -29.67 17.33 -4.04
CA GLY A 868 -29.42 16.36 -5.12
C GLY A 868 -28.70 15.06 -4.71
N VAL A 869 -28.30 14.90 -3.45
CA VAL A 869 -27.62 13.70 -2.93
C VAL A 869 -28.41 13.09 -1.77
N ARG A 870 -28.86 11.84 -1.94
CA ARG A 870 -29.58 11.11 -0.89
C ARG A 870 -28.64 10.72 0.27
N PRO A 871 -29.15 10.62 1.51
CA PRO A 871 -28.33 10.22 2.64
C PRO A 871 -27.91 8.75 2.51
N LEU A 872 -26.63 8.47 2.79
CA LEU A 872 -26.09 7.13 2.96
C LEU A 872 -25.45 7.05 4.35
N ALA A 873 -26.26 7.08 5.40
CA ALA A 873 -25.80 7.24 6.78
C ALA A 873 -26.52 6.30 7.77
N VAL A 874 -26.82 5.07 7.34
CA VAL A 874 -27.51 4.05 8.16
C VAL A 874 -26.55 3.11 8.91
N PHE A 875 -25.26 3.17 8.60
CA PHE A 875 -24.24 2.34 9.25
C PHE A 875 -23.73 3.03 10.52
N ASN A 876 -23.64 2.26 11.60
CA ASN A 876 -22.84 2.59 12.78
C ASN A 876 -21.33 2.40 12.47
N PRO A 877 -20.40 2.55 13.43
CA PRO A 877 -18.97 2.40 13.18
C PRO A 877 -18.51 1.05 12.58
N ILE A 878 -19.10 -0.08 12.98
CA ILE A 878 -18.72 -1.43 12.55
C ILE A 878 -19.97 -2.30 12.41
N HIS A 879 -20.22 -2.79 11.20
CA HIS A 879 -21.25 -3.79 10.92
C HIS A 879 -20.60 -5.12 10.55
N HIS A 880 -21.21 -6.21 10.98
CA HIS A 880 -21.06 -7.52 10.36
C HIS A 880 -22.22 -7.70 9.38
N LEU A 881 -21.92 -8.14 8.17
CA LEU A 881 -22.89 -8.47 7.14
C LEU A 881 -22.71 -9.95 6.81
N GLU A 882 -23.78 -10.72 6.91
CA GLU A 882 -23.79 -12.09 6.39
C GLU A 882 -23.60 -12.06 4.87
N LEU A 883 -23.22 -13.21 4.31
CA LEU A 883 -22.79 -13.31 2.92
C LEU A 883 -23.79 -12.73 1.89
N PRO A 884 -25.12 -12.94 2.01
CA PRO A 884 -26.08 -12.34 1.07
C PRO A 884 -26.04 -10.80 1.11
N GLU A 885 -26.13 -10.19 2.28
CA GLU A 885 -26.09 -8.73 2.47
C GLU A 885 -24.75 -8.14 2.06
N LEU A 886 -23.66 -8.86 2.34
CA LEU A 886 -22.31 -8.46 1.92
C LEU A 886 -22.21 -8.43 0.39
N PHE A 887 -22.78 -9.41 -0.30
CA PHE A 887 -22.76 -9.43 -1.77
C PHE A 887 -23.68 -8.39 -2.39
N ILE A 888 -24.78 -8.01 -1.74
CA ILE A 888 -25.58 -6.84 -2.14
C ILE A 888 -24.70 -5.57 -2.09
N GLU A 889 -23.93 -5.38 -1.02
CA GLU A 889 -23.01 -4.25 -0.89
C GLU A 889 -21.87 -4.31 -1.93
N PHE A 890 -21.28 -5.48 -2.17
CA PHE A 890 -20.20 -5.65 -3.15
C PHE A 890 -20.64 -5.46 -4.60
N ILE A 891 -21.78 -6.01 -5.00
CA ILE A 891 -22.36 -5.81 -6.33
C ILE A 891 -22.64 -4.32 -6.55
N SER A 892 -23.22 -3.66 -5.55
CA SER A 892 -23.67 -2.27 -5.68
C SER A 892 -22.52 -1.27 -5.56
N SER A 893 -21.57 -1.48 -4.64
CA SER A 893 -20.45 -0.58 -4.33
C SER A 893 -20.88 0.90 -4.30
N MET A 894 -21.82 1.21 -3.40
CA MET A 894 -22.58 2.46 -3.42
C MET A 894 -21.77 3.66 -2.93
N THR A 895 -22.04 4.82 -3.53
CA THR A 895 -21.45 6.11 -3.13
C THR A 895 -22.42 7.27 -3.37
N GLY A 896 -22.38 8.30 -2.52
CA GLY A 896 -23.14 9.53 -2.74
C GLY A 896 -22.62 10.39 -3.89
N LYS A 897 -21.46 10.05 -4.48
CA LYS A 897 -20.94 10.73 -5.68
C LYS A 897 -21.69 10.24 -6.92
N SER A 898 -22.01 11.15 -7.82
CA SER A 898 -22.70 10.87 -9.10
C SER A 898 -23.98 10.03 -8.93
N PRO A 899 -25.00 10.52 -8.20
CA PRO A 899 -26.28 9.83 -8.04
C PRO A 899 -26.93 9.47 -9.38
N SER A 900 -27.63 8.33 -9.42
CA SER A 900 -28.47 7.96 -10.56
C SER A 900 -29.83 8.66 -10.50
N THR A 901 -30.67 8.46 -11.53
CA THR A 901 -32.04 8.99 -11.53
C THR A 901 -32.90 8.43 -10.40
N THR A 902 -32.60 7.21 -9.92
CA THR A 902 -33.41 6.48 -8.93
C THR A 902 -32.77 6.40 -7.54
N GLY A 903 -31.47 6.65 -7.40
CA GLY A 903 -30.75 6.44 -6.13
C GLY A 903 -29.31 6.95 -6.11
N ALA A 904 -28.44 6.23 -5.40
CA ALA A 904 -27.03 6.57 -5.25
C ALA A 904 -26.21 6.28 -6.52
N GLY A 905 -24.96 6.75 -6.56
CA GLY A 905 -23.99 6.31 -7.54
C GLY A 905 -23.44 4.92 -7.19
N SER A 906 -22.88 4.25 -8.19
CA SER A 906 -22.24 2.93 -8.06
C SER A 906 -20.86 2.96 -8.72
N GLU A 907 -19.86 2.38 -8.06
CA GLU A 907 -18.55 2.10 -8.66
C GLU A 907 -18.51 0.76 -9.42
N GLY A 908 -19.66 0.08 -9.55
CA GLY A 908 -19.81 -1.25 -10.11
C GLY A 908 -19.33 -2.36 -9.17
N ALA A 909 -19.56 -3.62 -9.55
CA ALA A 909 -19.20 -4.79 -8.76
C ALA A 909 -17.75 -4.72 -8.25
N LEU A 910 -17.57 -4.92 -6.95
CA LEU A 910 -16.27 -4.93 -6.25
C LEU A 910 -15.45 -3.64 -6.45
N THR A 911 -16.09 -2.50 -6.77
CA THR A 911 -15.46 -1.23 -7.18
C THR A 911 -14.60 -1.33 -8.45
N LYS A 912 -14.83 -2.36 -9.26
CA LYS A 912 -14.07 -2.68 -10.48
C LYS A 912 -14.78 -2.30 -11.76
N GLY A 913 -15.94 -1.62 -11.71
CA GLY A 913 -16.67 -1.19 -12.92
C GLY A 913 -15.79 -0.50 -13.98
N PRO A 914 -14.94 0.47 -13.61
CA PRO A 914 -14.02 1.12 -14.54
C PRO A 914 -12.80 0.28 -14.98
N PHE A 915 -12.60 -0.91 -14.41
CA PHE A 915 -11.38 -1.72 -14.52
C PHE A 915 -11.65 -3.19 -14.86
N ASN A 916 -12.86 -3.54 -15.29
CA ASN A 916 -13.21 -4.89 -15.74
C ASN A 916 -13.78 -4.83 -17.17
N ALA A 917 -13.08 -5.49 -18.10
CA ALA A 917 -13.47 -5.59 -19.52
C ALA A 917 -14.44 -6.75 -19.82
N LEU A 918 -14.71 -7.58 -18.82
CA LEU A 918 -15.53 -8.78 -18.88
C LEU A 918 -16.82 -8.62 -18.08
N HIS A 919 -17.73 -9.58 -18.23
CA HIS A 919 -18.96 -9.59 -17.46
C HIS A 919 -18.65 -9.71 -15.96
N PRO A 920 -19.14 -8.80 -15.10
CA PRO A 920 -18.75 -8.73 -13.69
C PRO A 920 -19.14 -9.97 -12.89
N ILE A 921 -20.05 -10.81 -13.41
CA ILE A 921 -20.44 -12.07 -12.78
C ILE A 921 -19.27 -13.03 -12.59
N ILE A 922 -18.24 -12.97 -13.44
CA ILE A 922 -17.07 -13.86 -13.34
C ILE A 922 -16.29 -13.53 -12.04
N ASP A 923 -16.01 -12.25 -11.83
CA ASP A 923 -15.41 -11.73 -10.60
C ASP A 923 -16.28 -12.05 -9.37
N LEU A 924 -17.60 -11.80 -9.46
CA LEU A 924 -18.53 -12.03 -8.36
C LEU A 924 -18.60 -13.50 -7.96
N ASN A 925 -18.60 -14.43 -8.92
CA ASN A 925 -18.61 -15.86 -8.64
C ASN A 925 -17.31 -16.31 -7.96
N ALA A 926 -16.16 -15.83 -8.45
CA ALA A 926 -14.86 -16.14 -7.84
C ALA A 926 -14.78 -15.60 -6.41
N ALA A 927 -15.20 -14.35 -6.18
CA ALA A 927 -15.27 -13.75 -4.86
C ALA A 927 -16.25 -14.53 -3.96
N LEU A 928 -17.43 -14.93 -4.45
CA LEU A 928 -18.41 -15.67 -3.65
C LEU A 928 -17.83 -16.99 -3.14
N VAL A 929 -17.21 -17.75 -4.05
CA VAL A 929 -16.55 -19.01 -3.70
C VAL A 929 -15.40 -18.77 -2.72
N SER A 930 -14.62 -17.71 -2.90
CA SER A 930 -13.53 -17.31 -1.99
C SER A 930 -14.02 -17.09 -0.55
N TYR A 931 -15.11 -16.34 -0.37
CA TYR A 931 -15.68 -16.08 0.96
C TYR A 931 -16.30 -17.34 1.58
N ILE A 932 -17.02 -18.15 0.79
CA ILE A 932 -17.60 -19.43 1.27
C ILE A 932 -16.50 -20.37 1.75
N LEU A 933 -15.46 -20.60 0.92
CA LEU A 933 -14.43 -21.60 1.22
C LEU A 933 -13.51 -21.18 2.35
N THR A 934 -13.22 -19.88 2.48
CA THR A 934 -12.41 -19.36 3.59
C THR A 934 -13.22 -19.16 4.87
N GLY A 935 -14.56 -19.14 4.76
CA GLY A 935 -15.45 -18.72 5.84
C GLY A 935 -15.23 -17.27 6.26
N SER A 936 -14.67 -16.44 5.37
CA SER A 936 -14.57 -15.00 5.56
C SER A 936 -15.99 -14.42 5.44
N GLY A 937 -16.51 -13.77 6.46
CA GLY A 937 -17.88 -13.22 6.48
C GLY A 937 -18.91 -14.05 7.26
N VAL A 938 -18.52 -15.18 7.84
CA VAL A 938 -19.34 -15.95 8.81
C VAL A 938 -18.91 -15.62 10.23
#